data_AF-A0AAN8MKG5-F1
#
_entry.id   AF-A0AAN8MKG5-F1
#
_cell.length_a   1.000
_cell.length_b   1.000
_cell.length_c   1.000
_cell.angle_alpha   90.00
_cell.angle_beta   90.00
_cell.angle_gamma   90.00
#
_symmetry.space_group_name_H-M   'P 1'
#
loop_
_entity.id
_entity.type
_entity.pdbx_description
1 polymer ?
#
loop_
_entity_poly.entity_id
_entity_poly.type
_entity_poly.pdbx_seq_one_letter_code
_entity_poly.pdbx_strand_id
1 'polypeptide(L)'
;MQRLNILLSTFFVFFLAIAGVNGYAIEVNPHYLAPRQATAPPVDKQCSKTNTVANCINWRYTQTPKGYPSDTCDNIVTRFKSISLTKANLIKWNPSLKSDCSGFKLGCYLCIQVSTAKTTTKKTTTTTKKTTTKTTTKTTTKSTTKSTTKSTTKSTTKSTTKSTTKSTTKSTTKPTTTSSKTTTKSTTTSSKTTTTSSKTTTTSPKTTTTTTSSSKTTTSSTSTTRALPAATQSGQTNRCINWRYVQPTDTCENIVSRYANTVDKLTLPNLLQWNPALGDDCSGLIPKYWVCVRVEPYWIDSIKHQGKAPYAESGYQVYRNVKDFGAKGDGSTDDTAAIQEAIASGNRCGLGCDSSTTKPALVYFPPGTYIVSRAIITYYQTHMIGDPFDLPRLKAAPWFEGYAVIEGNPYDTSGNNWHGPTNNFYKVVRNFIIDTTAMAADAYGTGIHWQVAQATSLTNIIFYSNPSAGTRHQGLYIENGSGGYMSNLVFNGGKFGAWIGNQQFTLRNFTFNGCDTGLFLNWGWVWHLKSMTFNNNRVGIDMTSKNNGALQLGSVVLSDSQFNNVEIGIASDKSASDTPKSINTLAIDNISINNCPIIVGVSGATPKLAGSSGTMTVASWVQGRKYTQSAQSGQDIMGSNSAFRPAGLLDSDGKILERSKPSYEDYALSDILSVRDLGAKGDGTTDDTAALQSAINKAAAESKVLYIDYGVYVVTNTITVPPNSRIIGETWPVILASGSAFTSTANPRVVVKFGEAGQTGFIEGTNFVVGTRGAMKGAILMQWNLASTGEVSGLYDVHARVGGFTGSNLDANTCLKTPSSTAVNQNCVGAYMLMHVSKTASRVVFENTWWWTADHDLDLSAHGQITVFVGRGVLIESTQPIWLYGTASEHNVLYQYQLTNAANVYMGMIQTETPYYQSNPVAPTPFSVNATWNDPDYNAICTSLGGVSTCKKSYGVRTQNSNNILIYGAGLYSFYENYVQTCLTDESCQKYMVSFENTDNIRLYALTTKGAETLLTVGNSWSVPWTPNKNIFGATIGLYQSPA
;
A
#
# COMPACT_ATOMS: atom_id res chain seq x y z
N MET A 1 27.10 -4.34 -19.96
CA MET A 1 26.47 -4.86 -18.73
C MET A 1 24.94 -4.77 -18.74
N GLN A 2 24.29 -3.69 -19.21
CA GLN A 2 22.81 -3.62 -19.34
C GLN A 2 22.12 -4.87 -19.91
N ARG A 3 22.69 -5.51 -20.95
CA ARG A 3 22.16 -6.77 -21.53
C ARG A 3 22.15 -7.99 -20.57
N LEU A 4 22.79 -7.92 -19.41
CA LEU A 4 22.81 -8.99 -18.41
C LEU A 4 21.72 -8.81 -17.34
N ASN A 5 21.38 -7.56 -16.98
CA ASN A 5 20.25 -7.28 -16.07
C ASN A 5 18.90 -7.56 -16.77
N ILE A 6 18.81 -7.31 -18.08
CA ILE A 6 17.65 -7.72 -18.90
C ILE A 6 17.44 -9.24 -18.84
N LEU A 7 18.51 -10.04 -18.73
CA LEU A 7 18.37 -11.48 -18.53
C LEU A 7 17.72 -11.81 -17.18
N LEU A 8 18.00 -11.07 -16.10
CA LEU A 8 17.50 -11.38 -14.76
C LEU A 8 15.98 -11.14 -14.60
N SER A 9 15.45 -10.03 -15.12
CA SER A 9 13.99 -9.83 -15.15
C SER A 9 13.31 -10.79 -16.12
N THR A 10 13.93 -11.07 -17.28
CA THR A 10 13.43 -12.10 -18.20
C THR A 10 13.51 -13.50 -17.58
N PHE A 11 14.44 -13.79 -16.66
CA PHE A 11 14.58 -15.11 -16.01
C PHE A 11 13.41 -15.47 -15.10
N PHE A 12 12.74 -14.49 -14.48
CA PHE A 12 11.51 -14.74 -13.73
C PHE A 12 10.37 -15.20 -14.66
N VAL A 13 10.30 -14.63 -15.87
CA VAL A 13 9.41 -15.08 -16.96
C VAL A 13 9.87 -16.42 -17.56
N PHE A 14 11.19 -16.66 -17.62
CA PHE A 14 11.77 -17.90 -18.15
C PHE A 14 11.56 -19.09 -17.21
N PHE A 15 11.49 -18.89 -15.90
CA PHE A 15 11.12 -19.95 -14.97
C PHE A 15 9.64 -20.34 -15.00
N LEU A 16 8.74 -19.45 -15.44
CA LEU A 16 7.38 -19.86 -15.82
C LEU A 16 7.40 -20.84 -17.00
N ALA A 17 8.27 -20.61 -18.00
CA ALA A 17 8.44 -21.54 -19.11
C ALA A 17 9.10 -22.88 -18.68
N ILE A 18 10.08 -22.86 -17.77
CA ILE A 18 10.69 -24.09 -17.23
C ILE A 18 9.70 -24.90 -16.36
N ALA A 19 8.78 -24.22 -15.67
CA ALA A 19 7.68 -24.87 -14.93
C ALA A 19 6.58 -25.47 -15.83
N GLY A 20 6.78 -25.51 -17.15
CA GLY A 20 5.81 -26.03 -18.12
C GLY A 20 4.67 -25.06 -18.46
N VAL A 21 4.69 -23.83 -17.93
CA VAL A 21 3.67 -22.81 -18.21
C VAL A 21 3.98 -22.11 -19.53
N ASN A 22 3.86 -22.88 -20.61
CA ASN A 22 3.96 -22.41 -21.99
C ASN A 22 2.88 -21.37 -22.28
N GLY A 23 3.28 -20.10 -22.30
CA GLY A 23 2.43 -18.98 -22.70
C GLY A 23 1.30 -18.71 -21.72
N TYR A 24 1.50 -17.72 -20.84
CA TYR A 24 0.38 -16.92 -20.37
C TYR A 24 -0.18 -16.13 -21.56
N ALA A 25 -1.07 -16.78 -22.32
CA ALA A 25 -2.08 -16.09 -23.11
C ALA A 25 -3.09 -15.48 -22.13
N ILE A 26 -2.64 -14.44 -21.42
CA ILE A 26 -3.53 -13.40 -20.91
C ILE A 26 -4.39 -13.00 -22.10
N GLU A 27 -5.71 -12.85 -21.91
CA GLU A 27 -6.52 -12.12 -22.89
C GLU A 27 -6.11 -10.64 -22.82
N VAL A 28 -4.95 -10.33 -23.40
CA VAL A 28 -4.36 -9.00 -23.42
C VAL A 28 -5.33 -8.09 -24.13
N ASN A 29 -6.00 -7.24 -23.34
CA ASN A 29 -6.86 -6.20 -23.86
C ASN A 29 -6.07 -5.45 -24.96
N PRO A 30 -6.57 -5.38 -26.22
CA PRO A 30 -5.77 -5.02 -27.39
C PRO A 30 -5.25 -3.56 -27.46
N HIS A 31 -5.25 -2.85 -26.32
CA HIS A 31 -4.54 -1.59 -26.06
C HIS A 31 -3.07 -1.55 -26.51
N TYR A 32 -2.40 -2.70 -26.71
CA TYR A 32 -1.02 -2.79 -27.24
C TYR A 32 -0.78 -1.98 -28.53
N LEU A 33 -1.85 -1.59 -29.26
CA LEU A 33 -1.81 -0.81 -30.51
C LEU A 33 -2.64 0.49 -30.46
N ALA A 34 -2.83 1.10 -29.29
CA ALA A 34 -3.35 2.46 -29.15
C ALA A 34 -2.34 3.53 -29.67
N PRO A 35 -2.80 4.70 -30.16
CA PRO A 35 -1.98 5.57 -31.01
C PRO A 35 -0.84 6.29 -30.28
N ARG A 36 0.38 6.16 -30.83
CA ARG A 36 1.58 6.81 -30.27
C ARG A 36 1.70 8.26 -30.72
N GLN A 37 1.62 9.20 -29.77
CA GLN A 37 2.41 10.44 -29.88
C GLN A 37 3.90 10.09 -29.78
N ALA A 38 4.75 10.84 -30.46
CA ALA A 38 6.21 10.65 -30.42
C ALA A 38 6.96 11.99 -30.43
N THR A 39 8.07 12.06 -29.71
CA THR A 39 9.01 13.19 -29.77
C THR A 39 9.79 13.22 -31.09
N ALA A 40 10.01 12.06 -31.71
CA ALA A 40 10.53 11.92 -33.07
C ALA A 40 9.89 10.70 -33.79
N PRO A 41 9.50 10.83 -35.08
CA PRO A 41 8.95 9.73 -35.86
C PRO A 41 10.04 9.00 -36.65
N PRO A 42 9.80 7.76 -37.12
CA PRO A 42 10.61 7.13 -38.14
C PRO A 42 10.64 7.97 -39.44
N VAL A 43 11.83 8.17 -40.00
CA VAL A 43 12.07 9.03 -41.20
C VAL A 43 11.36 8.50 -42.45
N ASP A 44 11.05 7.20 -42.47
CA ASP A 44 10.26 6.54 -43.51
C ASP A 44 8.74 6.77 -43.39
N LYS A 45 8.23 7.13 -42.19
CA LYS A 45 6.79 7.16 -41.88
C LYS A 45 6.20 8.55 -41.65
N GLN A 46 6.87 9.64 -42.04
CA GLN A 46 6.26 10.97 -42.01
C GLN A 46 5.27 11.14 -43.17
N CYS A 47 4.18 11.90 -42.97
CA CYS A 47 3.19 12.21 -44.02
C CYS A 47 3.79 12.95 -45.24
N SER A 48 5.01 13.46 -45.10
CA SER A 48 5.88 13.81 -46.21
C SER A 48 7.34 13.47 -45.85
N LYS A 49 8.13 13.01 -46.83
CA LYS A 49 9.60 13.13 -46.78
C LYS A 49 10.09 14.51 -47.25
N THR A 50 9.14 15.40 -47.57
CA THR A 50 9.35 16.70 -48.22
C THR A 50 8.32 17.69 -47.69
N ASN A 51 8.79 18.61 -46.84
CA ASN A 51 8.13 19.85 -46.35
C ASN A 51 7.47 19.82 -44.96
N THR A 52 7.40 18.70 -44.23
CA THR A 52 7.07 18.76 -42.79
C THR A 52 8.17 19.53 -42.02
N VAL A 53 7.77 20.37 -41.07
CA VAL A 53 8.68 21.36 -40.44
C VAL A 53 9.77 20.75 -39.56
N ALA A 54 11.02 21.21 -39.75
CA ALA A 54 12.21 20.63 -39.11
C ALA A 54 12.32 20.91 -37.60
N ASN A 55 11.63 21.93 -37.06
CA ASN A 55 11.60 22.25 -35.63
C ASN A 55 10.42 21.62 -34.87
N CYS A 56 9.86 20.52 -35.40
CA CYS A 56 8.79 19.78 -34.76
C CYS A 56 9.26 19.04 -33.50
N ILE A 57 8.48 19.13 -32.42
CA ILE A 57 8.79 18.53 -31.10
C ILE A 57 7.75 17.51 -30.62
N ASN A 58 6.57 17.44 -31.25
CA ASN A 58 5.55 16.43 -30.95
C ASN A 58 4.84 16.01 -32.24
N TRP A 59 4.67 14.70 -32.43
CA TRP A 59 4.23 14.07 -33.67
C TRP A 59 3.07 13.10 -33.41
N ARG A 60 1.99 13.25 -34.18
CA ARG A 60 0.82 12.35 -34.19
C ARG A 60 0.98 11.27 -35.26
N TYR A 61 1.00 10.00 -34.88
CA TYR A 61 0.75 8.92 -35.83
C TYR A 61 -0.74 8.88 -36.21
N THR A 62 -1.04 9.13 -37.49
CA THR A 62 -2.39 9.03 -38.05
C THR A 62 -2.81 7.57 -38.17
N GLN A 63 -3.98 7.20 -37.65
CA GLN A 63 -4.48 5.83 -37.80
C GLN A 63 -6.02 5.76 -37.76
N THR A 64 -6.54 4.58 -38.12
CA THR A 64 -7.90 4.15 -37.79
C THR A 64 -7.78 3.15 -36.65
N PRO A 65 -7.94 3.57 -35.37
CA PRO A 65 -7.92 2.63 -34.26
C PRO A 65 -9.15 1.71 -34.35
N LYS A 66 -9.00 0.43 -33.98
CA LYS A 66 -10.09 -0.55 -34.04
C LYS A 66 -11.19 -0.17 -33.03
N GLY A 67 -12.35 0.28 -33.52
CA GLY A 67 -13.45 0.79 -32.68
C GLY A 67 -13.46 2.32 -32.50
N TYR A 68 -12.78 3.08 -33.36
CA TYR A 68 -12.81 4.54 -33.34
C TYR A 68 -12.95 5.11 -34.76
N PRO A 69 -13.50 6.31 -34.94
CA PRO A 69 -13.43 7.03 -36.21
C PRO A 69 -11.96 7.21 -36.65
N SER A 70 -11.70 7.06 -37.95
CA SER A 70 -10.38 7.35 -38.53
C SER A 70 -9.91 8.76 -38.14
N ASP A 71 -8.62 8.92 -37.87
CA ASP A 71 -8.03 10.25 -37.74
C ASP A 71 -8.29 11.06 -39.02
N THR A 72 -8.53 12.36 -38.86
CA THR A 72 -8.72 13.36 -39.92
C THR A 72 -8.08 14.66 -39.47
N CYS A 73 -7.90 15.65 -40.37
CA CYS A 73 -7.44 16.98 -39.94
C CYS A 73 -8.30 17.57 -38.81
N ASP A 74 -9.63 17.54 -38.97
CA ASP A 74 -10.53 18.27 -38.08
C ASP A 74 -10.66 17.60 -36.70
N ASN A 75 -10.64 16.26 -36.64
CA ASN A 75 -10.58 15.57 -35.33
C ASN A 75 -9.19 15.65 -34.67
N ILE A 76 -8.08 15.71 -35.42
CA ILE A 76 -6.73 15.98 -34.85
C ILE A 76 -6.64 17.41 -34.30
N VAL A 77 -7.13 18.42 -35.04
CA VAL A 77 -7.20 19.82 -34.57
C VAL A 77 -8.04 19.93 -33.31
N THR A 78 -9.18 19.24 -33.26
CA THR A 78 -10.03 19.20 -32.06
C THR A 78 -9.32 18.52 -30.88
N ARG A 79 -8.72 17.33 -31.11
CA ARG A 79 -8.04 16.52 -30.08
C ARG A 79 -6.83 17.23 -29.45
N PHE A 80 -6.09 18.02 -30.23
CA PHE A 80 -4.88 18.72 -29.79
C PHE A 80 -5.04 20.24 -29.66
N LYS A 81 -6.28 20.73 -29.56
CA LYS A 81 -6.60 22.14 -29.29
C LYS A 81 -5.89 22.67 -28.02
N SER A 82 -5.64 21.81 -27.02
CA SER A 82 -4.97 22.15 -25.77
C SER A 82 -3.48 22.51 -25.90
N ILE A 83 -2.80 22.04 -26.94
CA ILE A 83 -1.44 22.50 -27.31
C ILE A 83 -1.49 23.65 -28.34
N SER A 84 -2.61 24.37 -28.44
CA SER A 84 -2.87 25.43 -29.41
C SER A 84 -2.74 24.99 -30.88
N LEU A 85 -3.02 23.73 -31.18
CA LEU A 85 -3.13 23.26 -32.55
C LEU A 85 -4.41 23.85 -33.19
N THR A 86 -4.23 24.62 -34.25
CA THR A 86 -5.30 25.11 -35.12
C THR A 86 -5.19 24.41 -36.48
N LYS A 87 -6.26 24.40 -37.29
CA LYS A 87 -6.20 23.85 -38.67
C LYS A 87 -5.13 24.56 -39.51
N ALA A 88 -5.00 25.88 -39.33
CA ALA A 88 -3.94 26.68 -39.94
C ALA A 88 -2.53 26.23 -39.50
N ASN A 89 -2.30 26.00 -38.20
CA ASN A 89 -1.02 25.49 -37.70
C ASN A 89 -0.73 24.06 -38.17
N LEU A 90 -1.71 23.15 -38.12
CA LEU A 90 -1.54 21.76 -38.57
C LEU A 90 -1.13 21.68 -40.05
N ILE A 91 -1.76 22.48 -40.91
CA ILE A 91 -1.44 22.57 -42.35
C ILE A 91 -0.11 23.29 -42.57
N LYS A 92 0.19 24.36 -41.82
CA LYS A 92 1.47 25.08 -41.87
C LYS A 92 2.66 24.20 -41.46
N TRP A 93 2.46 23.29 -40.50
CA TRP A 93 3.48 22.36 -40.04
C TRP A 93 3.57 21.09 -40.90
N ASN A 94 2.51 20.75 -41.64
CA ASN A 94 2.45 19.64 -42.58
C ASN A 94 1.86 20.08 -43.92
N PRO A 95 2.61 20.80 -44.77
CA PRO A 95 2.10 21.35 -46.04
C PRO A 95 1.54 20.28 -47.00
N SER A 96 1.97 19.02 -46.86
CA SER A 96 1.44 17.88 -47.62
C SER A 96 -0.04 17.60 -47.38
N LEU A 97 -0.65 18.10 -46.29
CA LEU A 97 -2.09 18.03 -46.05
C LEU A 97 -2.90 18.85 -47.07
N LYS A 98 -2.32 19.93 -47.62
CA LYS A 98 -3.01 21.01 -48.36
C LYS A 98 -4.03 21.79 -47.51
N SER A 99 -4.53 22.90 -48.06
CA SER A 99 -5.49 23.81 -47.41
C SER A 99 -6.87 23.20 -47.13
N ASP A 100 -7.30 22.27 -47.97
CA ASP A 100 -8.56 21.51 -47.89
C ASP A 100 -8.43 20.20 -47.08
N CYS A 101 -7.22 19.86 -46.64
CA CYS A 101 -6.87 18.56 -46.06
C CYS A 101 -7.04 17.32 -46.97
N SER A 102 -7.19 17.49 -48.29
CA SER A 102 -7.25 16.36 -49.24
C SER A 102 -5.92 15.62 -49.42
N GLY A 103 -4.84 16.11 -48.83
CA GLY A 103 -3.56 15.41 -48.71
C GLY A 103 -3.40 14.59 -47.41
N PHE A 104 -4.44 14.51 -46.57
CA PHE A 104 -4.43 13.66 -45.39
C PHE A 104 -4.27 12.18 -45.75
N LYS A 105 -3.43 11.46 -44.98
CA LYS A 105 -3.19 10.02 -45.13
C LYS A 105 -3.11 9.37 -43.76
N LEU A 106 -3.53 8.12 -43.67
CA LEU A 106 -3.41 7.25 -42.51
C LEU A 106 -2.07 6.49 -42.56
N GLY A 107 -1.62 5.96 -41.42
CA GLY A 107 -0.39 5.16 -41.30
C GLY A 107 0.90 5.98 -41.31
N CYS A 108 0.81 7.30 -41.09
CA CYS A 108 1.92 8.24 -41.21
C CYS A 108 1.92 9.30 -40.08
N TYR A 109 3.08 9.91 -39.79
CA TYR A 109 3.23 10.92 -38.75
C TYR A 109 3.02 12.35 -39.26
N LEU A 110 2.19 13.11 -38.54
CA LEU A 110 2.01 14.57 -38.67
C LEU A 110 2.67 15.31 -37.51
N CYS A 111 3.33 16.42 -37.79
CA CYS A 111 3.76 17.36 -36.76
C CYS A 111 2.55 18.05 -36.10
N ILE A 112 2.42 17.98 -34.78
CA ILE A 112 1.35 18.64 -34.01
C ILE A 112 1.86 19.71 -33.03
N GLN A 113 3.19 19.89 -32.91
CA GLN A 113 3.78 20.93 -32.08
C GLN A 113 5.19 21.28 -32.55
N VAL A 114 5.57 22.56 -32.52
CA VAL A 114 6.92 23.03 -32.88
C VAL A 114 7.60 23.80 -31.74
N SER A 115 8.93 23.80 -31.71
CA SER A 115 9.70 24.65 -30.81
C SER A 115 9.58 26.13 -31.21
N THR A 116 9.29 26.99 -30.23
CA THR A 116 9.07 28.44 -30.38
C THR A 116 10.31 29.29 -30.07
N ALA A 117 11.46 28.66 -29.80
CA ALA A 117 12.70 29.35 -29.45
C ALA A 117 13.19 30.29 -30.57
N LYS A 118 13.16 31.60 -30.34
CA LYS A 118 13.69 32.62 -31.27
C LYS A 118 15.20 32.41 -31.46
N THR A 119 15.60 32.01 -32.67
CA THR A 119 17.01 31.77 -33.01
C THR A 119 17.78 33.10 -33.17
N THR A 120 18.44 33.56 -32.11
CA THR A 120 19.23 34.80 -32.13
C THR A 120 20.43 34.65 -33.08
N THR A 121 20.33 35.23 -34.29
CA THR A 121 21.26 34.97 -35.38
C THR A 121 22.59 35.72 -35.19
N LYS A 122 23.60 35.08 -34.59
CA LYS A 122 24.94 35.68 -34.44
C LYS A 122 25.66 35.69 -35.80
N LYS A 123 25.86 36.90 -36.33
CA LYS A 123 26.43 37.18 -37.66
C LYS A 123 27.85 36.62 -37.81
N THR A 124 28.01 35.54 -38.57
CA THR A 124 29.31 34.96 -38.93
C THR A 124 29.86 35.65 -40.18
N THR A 125 31.14 36.05 -40.18
CA THR A 125 31.76 36.79 -41.29
C THR A 125 32.92 36.00 -41.88
N THR A 126 32.72 35.57 -43.13
CA THR A 126 33.72 35.41 -44.22
C THR A 126 35.06 34.67 -43.94
N THR A 127 35.13 33.43 -44.45
CA THR A 127 36.12 32.91 -45.43
C THR A 127 37.60 33.33 -45.26
N THR A 128 38.63 32.46 -45.25
CA THR A 128 39.07 31.49 -46.31
C THR A 128 40.21 30.61 -45.66
N LYS A 129 40.67 29.43 -46.11
CA LYS A 129 41.04 28.98 -47.46
C LYS A 129 41.32 27.46 -47.57
N LYS A 130 40.52 26.78 -48.42
CA LYS A 130 40.85 25.73 -49.42
C LYS A 130 41.89 24.59 -49.13
N THR A 131 41.41 23.36 -49.25
CA THR A 131 42.09 22.04 -49.21
C THR A 131 43.04 21.73 -50.38
N THR A 132 44.17 21.03 -50.13
CA THR A 132 44.96 20.16 -51.07
C THR A 132 46.19 19.55 -50.33
N THR A 133 46.72 18.33 -50.52
CA THR A 133 46.23 17.04 -51.08
C THR A 133 47.18 15.87 -50.67
N LYS A 134 46.73 14.61 -50.85
CA LYS A 134 47.51 13.34 -50.99
C LYS A 134 48.38 12.88 -49.80
N THR A 135 48.22 11.68 -49.22
CA THR A 135 48.21 10.28 -49.74
C THR A 135 49.59 9.65 -49.87
N THR A 136 49.90 8.68 -49.00
CA THR A 136 50.74 7.50 -49.30
C THR A 136 50.28 6.33 -48.43
N THR A 137 50.60 5.09 -48.81
CA THR A 137 50.03 3.84 -48.24
C THR A 137 51.14 2.79 -48.07
N LYS A 138 50.86 1.78 -47.21
CA LYS A 138 51.57 0.49 -46.96
C LYS A 138 52.44 0.42 -45.69
N THR A 139 52.70 -0.74 -45.05
CA THR A 139 51.99 -2.05 -44.90
C THR A 139 52.77 -2.87 -43.83
N THR A 140 52.11 -3.80 -43.10
CA THR A 140 52.71 -4.86 -42.22
C THR A 140 53.48 -4.35 -40.96
N THR A 141 53.76 -5.15 -39.91
CA THR A 141 53.76 -6.64 -39.75
C THR A 141 53.21 -7.09 -38.37
N LYS A 142 53.06 -8.41 -38.15
CA LYS A 142 52.60 -9.09 -36.91
C LYS A 142 53.74 -9.40 -35.91
N SER A 143 53.36 -10.01 -34.77
CA SER A 143 54.17 -10.93 -33.91
C SER A 143 55.13 -10.30 -32.86
N THR A 144 55.44 -10.89 -31.69
CA THR A 144 54.83 -12.03 -30.92
C THR A 144 55.25 -12.05 -29.42
N THR A 145 54.35 -12.53 -28.53
CA THR A 145 54.56 -13.29 -27.24
C THR A 145 55.66 -13.01 -26.20
N LYS A 146 55.27 -13.27 -24.94
CA LYS A 146 56.05 -13.68 -23.73
C LYS A 146 56.93 -12.62 -23.05
N SER A 147 57.36 -12.75 -21.79
CA SER A 147 56.83 -13.38 -20.54
C SER A 147 58.02 -13.59 -19.58
N THR A 148 57.94 -13.13 -18.32
CA THR A 148 58.85 -13.55 -17.24
C THR A 148 58.20 -13.43 -15.86
N THR A 149 58.82 -14.03 -14.85
CA THR A 149 58.18 -14.44 -13.58
C THR A 149 59.13 -14.26 -12.39
N LYS A 150 58.65 -14.53 -11.16
CA LYS A 150 59.39 -14.61 -9.84
C LYS A 150 59.69 -13.26 -9.15
N SER A 151 59.98 -13.19 -7.84
CA SER A 151 59.61 -14.01 -6.65
C SER A 151 60.30 -13.43 -5.39
N THR A 152 59.72 -13.63 -4.19
CA THR A 152 60.40 -13.57 -2.85
C THR A 152 61.01 -12.20 -2.44
N THR A 153 61.34 -11.87 -1.17
CA THR A 153 61.44 -12.62 0.10
C THR A 153 61.07 -11.72 1.32
N LYS A 154 60.91 -12.30 2.52
CA LYS A 154 60.85 -11.56 3.82
C LYS A 154 62.22 -11.03 4.27
N SER A 155 62.22 -10.00 5.13
CA SER A 155 63.14 -9.93 6.29
C SER A 155 62.56 -9.07 7.42
N THR A 156 63.12 -9.17 8.63
CA THR A 156 62.67 -8.53 9.88
C THR A 156 63.85 -8.01 10.71
N THR A 157 63.63 -7.00 11.57
CA THR A 157 64.49 -6.79 12.77
C THR A 157 63.76 -6.02 13.89
N LYS A 158 64.34 -5.95 15.08
CA LYS A 158 63.77 -5.45 16.35
C LYS A 158 64.71 -4.45 17.05
N SER A 159 64.16 -3.67 18.00
CA SER A 159 64.83 -3.32 19.28
C SER A 159 63.74 -3.10 20.36
N THR A 160 63.62 -3.87 21.45
CA THR A 160 64.30 -3.84 22.80
C THR A 160 64.00 -2.58 23.67
N THR A 161 63.81 -2.63 25.01
CA THR A 161 64.28 -3.62 26.04
C THR A 161 63.45 -3.62 27.36
N LYS A 162 63.29 -4.80 28.02
CA LYS A 162 63.14 -5.12 29.50
C LYS A 162 62.12 -4.33 30.39
N SER A 163 61.51 -4.84 31.46
CA SER A 163 61.80 -5.91 32.47
C SER A 163 60.48 -6.29 33.26
N THR A 164 60.30 -7.15 34.30
CA THR A 164 61.12 -8.07 35.16
C THR A 164 60.24 -9.19 35.81
N THR A 165 60.87 -10.27 36.32
CA THR A 165 60.51 -11.25 37.41
C THR A 165 59.10 -11.50 38.02
N LYS A 166 58.72 -12.80 38.08
CA LYS A 166 58.29 -13.68 39.24
C LYS A 166 57.13 -13.26 40.21
N SER A 167 56.37 -14.15 40.90
CA SER A 167 56.11 -15.62 40.85
C SER A 167 55.05 -16.07 41.92
N THR A 168 54.48 -17.29 41.78
CA THR A 168 54.04 -18.27 42.83
C THR A 168 52.65 -18.26 43.56
N THR A 169 51.97 -19.43 43.49
CA THR A 169 51.13 -20.18 44.49
C THR A 169 49.73 -19.76 45.03
N LYS A 170 48.69 -20.48 44.54
CA LYS A 170 47.75 -21.45 45.21
C LYS A 170 47.09 -21.21 46.60
N SER A 171 45.82 -21.70 46.68
CA SER A 171 45.02 -22.13 47.88
C SER A 171 44.44 -21.02 48.80
N THR A 172 43.37 -21.22 49.61
CA THR A 172 42.67 -22.46 50.09
C THR A 172 41.16 -22.26 50.41
N THR A 173 40.36 -23.32 50.23
CA THR A 173 39.10 -23.77 50.94
C THR A 173 38.01 -22.85 51.57
N LYS A 174 36.74 -23.25 51.27
CA LYS A 174 35.49 -23.36 52.09
C LYS A 174 35.64 -23.59 53.63
N PRO A 175 34.57 -23.59 54.49
CA PRO A 175 33.11 -23.54 54.24
C PRO A 175 32.31 -22.50 55.10
N THR A 176 30.96 -22.43 55.09
CA THR A 176 30.01 -23.24 55.92
C THR A 176 28.54 -23.18 55.38
N THR A 177 27.64 -24.00 55.92
CA THR A 177 26.23 -24.29 55.54
C THR A 177 25.22 -23.19 56.00
N THR A 178 23.88 -23.23 55.80
CA THR A 178 22.92 -24.37 55.72
C THR A 178 21.56 -24.06 55.03
N SER A 179 20.90 -25.12 54.54
CA SER A 179 19.44 -25.33 54.25
C SER A 179 18.50 -24.72 55.33
N SER A 180 17.20 -24.39 55.12
CA SER A 180 16.03 -25.13 54.51
C SER A 180 14.91 -24.17 54.03
N LYS A 181 13.95 -24.44 53.11
CA LYS A 181 13.11 -25.60 52.69
C LYS A 181 11.66 -25.58 53.26
N THR A 182 10.66 -25.22 52.42
CA THR A 182 9.17 -25.46 52.57
C THR A 182 8.43 -24.79 53.77
N THR A 183 7.09 -24.61 53.83
CA THR A 183 5.95 -25.30 53.16
C THR A 183 4.68 -24.41 52.99
N THR A 184 3.69 -24.95 52.26
CA THR A 184 2.38 -24.45 51.76
C THR A 184 1.26 -24.01 52.74
N LYS A 185 0.21 -23.37 52.16
CA LYS A 185 -1.24 -23.34 52.54
C LYS A 185 -1.66 -22.48 53.76
N SER A 186 -2.94 -22.09 53.95
CA SER A 186 -4.10 -21.78 53.05
C SER A 186 -5.38 -21.55 53.88
N THR A 187 -6.07 -20.40 53.75
CA THR A 187 -7.48 -20.31 54.24
C THR A 187 -8.34 -19.28 53.50
N THR A 188 -9.59 -19.66 53.24
CA THR A 188 -10.71 -18.88 52.71
C THR A 188 -11.55 -18.21 53.81
N THR A 189 -12.25 -17.11 53.50
CA THR A 189 -13.68 -16.93 53.87
C THR A 189 -14.35 -15.82 53.03
N SER A 190 -15.68 -15.63 53.16
CA SER A 190 -16.51 -15.00 52.12
C SER A 190 -17.72 -14.21 52.64
N SER A 191 -18.00 -13.08 51.97
CA SER A 191 -19.33 -12.50 51.65
C SER A 191 -20.28 -11.89 52.70
N LYS A 192 -21.10 -10.96 52.18
CA LYS A 192 -22.40 -10.38 52.65
C LYS A 192 -22.40 -9.16 53.58
N THR A 193 -23.46 -8.32 53.67
CA THR A 193 -24.49 -7.78 52.72
C THR A 193 -25.48 -6.89 53.53
N THR A 194 -25.75 -5.64 53.12
CA THR A 194 -26.99 -4.80 53.27
C THR A 194 -26.69 -3.39 52.69
N THR A 195 -27.48 -2.75 51.80
CA THR A 195 -28.74 -1.95 51.96
C THR A 195 -28.63 -0.79 52.99
N THR A 196 -29.21 0.41 52.80
CA THR A 196 -30.53 0.73 52.17
C THR A 196 -30.67 2.19 51.68
N SER A 197 -31.55 2.41 50.70
CA SER A 197 -32.26 3.63 50.22
C SER A 197 -32.18 4.97 50.99
N SER A 198 -32.12 6.11 50.27
CA SER A 198 -33.17 7.16 50.36
C SER A 198 -33.10 8.22 49.23
N LYS A 199 -34.18 9.02 49.11
CA LYS A 199 -34.71 9.69 47.91
C LYS A 199 -34.74 11.23 48.07
N THR A 200 -34.89 11.94 46.94
CA THR A 200 -35.71 13.18 46.73
C THR A 200 -35.05 14.57 46.62
N THR A 201 -35.55 15.29 45.59
CA THR A 201 -35.82 16.76 45.47
C THR A 201 -34.77 17.75 44.94
N THR A 202 -35.31 18.64 44.09
CA THR A 202 -34.72 19.81 43.42
C THR A 202 -34.88 21.11 44.21
N THR A 203 -34.04 22.11 43.96
CA THR A 203 -34.47 23.53 43.87
C THR A 203 -33.40 24.40 43.18
N SER A 204 -33.83 25.54 42.63
CA SER A 204 -32.98 26.60 42.06
C SER A 204 -33.08 27.85 42.94
N PRO A 205 -32.04 28.71 42.95
CA PRO A 205 -32.23 30.15 43.16
C PRO A 205 -31.77 30.98 41.94
N LYS A 206 -31.89 32.30 42.04
CA LYS A 206 -32.03 33.26 40.93
C LYS A 206 -31.00 34.39 41.00
N THR A 207 -30.77 35.03 39.85
CA THR A 207 -29.89 36.18 39.59
C THR A 207 -30.04 37.34 40.59
N THR A 208 -28.92 38.01 40.91
CA THR A 208 -28.86 39.39 41.42
C THR A 208 -27.78 40.17 40.67
N THR A 209 -27.98 41.47 40.47
CA THR A 209 -27.15 42.34 39.61
C THR A 209 -26.40 43.37 40.45
N THR A 210 -25.16 43.71 40.10
CA THR A 210 -24.50 44.93 40.60
C THR A 210 -23.51 45.48 39.56
N THR A 211 -23.50 46.80 39.38
CA THR A 211 -22.68 47.52 38.40
C THR A 211 -21.72 48.48 39.08
N THR A 212 -20.46 48.51 38.64
CA THR A 212 -19.58 49.69 38.78
C THR A 212 -18.44 49.60 37.76
N SER A 213 -17.81 50.73 37.45
CA SER A 213 -16.88 50.89 36.33
C SER A 213 -15.52 51.44 36.77
N SER A 214 -14.47 51.04 36.04
CA SER A 214 -13.30 51.89 35.77
C SER A 214 -12.63 51.39 34.50
N SER A 215 -11.96 52.28 33.75
CA SER A 215 -11.33 51.97 32.47
C SER A 215 -9.81 52.04 32.55
N LYS A 216 -9.13 51.16 31.81
CA LYS A 216 -7.73 51.33 31.37
C LYS A 216 -7.45 50.49 30.12
N THR A 217 -7.36 51.15 28.98
CA THR A 217 -6.53 50.75 27.83
C THR A 217 -5.06 50.69 28.28
N THR A 218 -4.13 49.93 27.69
CA THR A 218 -4.04 49.14 26.43
C THR A 218 -3.12 47.93 26.74
N THR A 219 -2.91 46.88 25.94
CA THR A 219 -3.11 46.61 24.50
C THR A 219 -3.31 45.10 24.34
N SER A 220 -4.23 44.63 23.49
CA SER A 220 -4.43 43.18 23.25
C SER A 220 -4.02 42.79 21.83
N SER A 221 -3.25 41.70 21.70
CA SER A 221 -2.92 41.09 20.42
C SER A 221 -4.17 40.46 19.79
N THR A 222 -4.39 40.68 18.50
CA THR A 222 -5.65 40.32 17.81
C THR A 222 -5.72 38.82 17.51
N SER A 223 -5.93 38.00 18.54
CA SER A 223 -6.40 36.63 18.39
C SER A 223 -7.85 36.64 17.92
N THR A 224 -8.09 36.44 16.62
CA THR A 224 -9.44 36.33 16.05
C THR A 224 -10.02 34.93 16.28
N THR A 225 -10.19 34.52 17.54
CA THR A 225 -11.06 33.39 17.88
C THR A 225 -12.49 33.74 17.50
N ARG A 226 -12.94 33.16 16.38
CA ARG A 226 -14.20 33.51 15.73
C ARG A 226 -15.38 32.89 16.48
N ALA A 227 -16.28 33.73 17.00
CA ALA A 227 -17.45 33.28 17.74
C ALA A 227 -18.42 32.46 16.89
N LEU A 228 -18.99 31.39 17.48
CA LEU A 228 -20.16 30.72 16.92
C LEU A 228 -21.40 31.63 17.06
N PRO A 229 -22.39 31.52 16.16
CA PRO A 229 -23.69 32.15 16.34
C PRO A 229 -24.42 31.60 17.58
N ALA A 230 -25.21 32.45 18.25
CA ALA A 230 -25.83 32.12 19.54
C ALA A 230 -27.00 31.09 19.48
N ALA A 231 -27.29 30.51 18.31
CA ALA A 231 -28.35 29.53 18.12
C ALA A 231 -27.98 28.56 16.99
N THR A 232 -27.17 27.55 17.30
CA THR A 232 -26.71 26.48 16.38
C THR A 232 -27.46 25.18 16.66
N GLN A 233 -27.64 24.34 15.64
CA GLN A 233 -28.23 23.00 15.77
C GLN A 233 -27.13 21.96 16.10
N SER A 234 -27.53 20.79 16.62
CA SER A 234 -26.59 19.72 17.00
C SER A 234 -25.82 19.15 15.81
N GLY A 235 -24.61 18.65 16.06
CA GLY A 235 -23.75 18.01 15.05
C GLY A 235 -23.17 18.94 13.99
N GLN A 236 -23.48 20.24 14.00
CA GLN A 236 -22.92 21.21 13.05
C GLN A 236 -21.39 21.27 13.12
N THR A 237 -20.75 21.44 11.96
CA THR A 237 -19.29 21.46 11.83
C THR A 237 -18.63 22.62 12.59
N ASN A 238 -17.54 22.33 13.30
CA ASN A 238 -16.67 23.31 13.96
C ASN A 238 -15.92 24.21 12.97
N ARG A 239 -15.69 23.77 11.73
CA ARG A 239 -14.91 24.46 10.68
C ARG A 239 -15.69 25.57 9.96
N CYS A 240 -16.82 26.03 10.50
CA CYS A 240 -17.75 26.86 9.75
C CYS A 240 -17.31 28.33 9.57
N ILE A 241 -16.87 28.67 8.35
CA ILE A 241 -16.43 30.02 7.97
C ILE A 241 -17.48 30.89 7.26
N ASN A 242 -18.70 30.43 7.01
CA ASN A 242 -19.84 31.30 6.71
C ASN A 242 -21.17 30.73 7.22
N TRP A 243 -22.08 31.57 7.73
CA TRP A 243 -23.30 31.17 8.44
C TRP A 243 -24.55 31.87 7.88
N ARG A 244 -25.65 31.12 7.71
CA ARG A 244 -26.98 31.61 7.33
C ARG A 244 -27.93 31.53 8.52
N TYR A 245 -28.48 32.67 8.96
CA TYR A 245 -29.62 32.71 9.87
C TYR A 245 -30.89 32.27 9.13
N VAL A 246 -31.49 31.15 9.56
CA VAL A 246 -32.65 30.52 8.94
C VAL A 246 -33.90 31.36 9.19
N GLN A 247 -34.48 31.87 8.12
CA GLN A 247 -35.75 32.60 8.16
C GLN A 247 -36.95 31.64 8.09
N PRO A 248 -38.16 32.04 8.53
CA PRO A 248 -39.37 31.22 8.42
C PRO A 248 -39.80 30.85 6.99
N THR A 249 -39.16 31.42 5.98
CA THR A 249 -39.38 31.16 4.54
C THR A 249 -38.15 30.56 3.85
N ASP A 250 -37.09 30.22 4.60
CA ASP A 250 -35.94 29.49 4.04
C ASP A 250 -36.27 28.00 3.89
N THR A 251 -35.72 27.39 2.84
CA THR A 251 -35.67 25.93 2.61
C THR A 251 -34.25 25.56 2.22
N CYS A 252 -33.85 24.28 2.27
CA CYS A 252 -32.50 23.91 1.84
C CYS A 252 -32.24 24.32 0.38
N GLU A 253 -33.22 24.17 -0.51
CA GLU A 253 -33.10 24.54 -1.93
C GLU A 253 -32.86 26.04 -2.11
N ASN A 254 -33.55 26.89 -1.33
CA ASN A 254 -33.42 28.34 -1.45
C ASN A 254 -32.22 28.91 -0.66
N ILE A 255 -31.72 28.21 0.35
CA ILE A 255 -30.41 28.46 0.96
C ILE A 255 -29.30 28.09 -0.04
N VAL A 256 -29.32 26.88 -0.60
CA VAL A 256 -28.38 26.42 -1.65
C VAL A 256 -28.37 27.40 -2.82
N SER A 257 -29.53 27.72 -3.39
CA SER A 257 -29.63 28.65 -4.54
C SER A 257 -29.05 30.04 -4.27
N ARG A 258 -29.07 30.50 -3.02
CA ARG A 258 -28.52 31.80 -2.59
C ARG A 258 -26.99 31.81 -2.54
N TYR A 259 -26.36 30.68 -2.22
CA TYR A 259 -24.91 30.55 -1.99
C TYR A 259 -24.19 29.72 -3.07
N ALA A 260 -24.90 29.06 -3.98
CA ALA A 260 -24.31 28.26 -5.06
C ALA A 260 -23.44 29.08 -6.04
N ASN A 261 -23.81 30.35 -6.27
CA ASN A 261 -23.11 31.26 -7.20
C ASN A 261 -22.21 32.30 -6.49
N THR A 262 -22.01 32.19 -5.17
CA THR A 262 -21.09 33.07 -4.43
C THR A 262 -19.70 32.43 -4.30
N VAL A 263 -18.79 33.09 -3.57
CA VAL A 263 -17.53 32.49 -3.10
C VAL A 263 -17.72 31.29 -2.16
N ASP A 264 -18.95 30.99 -1.75
CA ASP A 264 -19.29 29.88 -0.86
C ASP A 264 -19.60 28.58 -1.61
N LYS A 265 -20.06 28.67 -2.88
CA LYS A 265 -20.38 27.55 -3.77
C LYS A 265 -21.20 26.43 -3.12
N LEU A 266 -22.17 26.81 -2.29
CA LEU A 266 -22.94 25.85 -1.50
C LEU A 266 -23.71 24.88 -2.40
N THR A 267 -23.59 23.59 -2.12
CA THR A 267 -24.39 22.51 -2.70
C THR A 267 -25.32 21.94 -1.62
N LEU A 268 -26.37 21.19 -2.01
CA LEU A 268 -27.22 20.50 -1.04
C LEU A 268 -26.45 19.45 -0.21
N PRO A 269 -25.63 18.54 -0.79
CA PRO A 269 -24.80 17.63 -0.01
C PRO A 269 -23.93 18.32 1.02
N ASN A 270 -23.30 19.44 0.65
CA ASN A 270 -22.45 20.21 1.57
C ASN A 270 -23.28 20.86 2.69
N LEU A 271 -24.45 21.44 2.37
CA LEU A 271 -25.35 22.01 3.37
C LEU A 271 -25.77 20.96 4.41
N LEU A 272 -26.10 19.73 3.98
CA LEU A 272 -26.50 18.65 4.89
C LEU A 272 -25.30 18.08 5.66
N GLN A 273 -24.16 17.83 5.01
CA GLN A 273 -22.93 17.37 5.66
C GLN A 273 -22.46 18.32 6.77
N TRP A 274 -22.50 19.63 6.53
CA TRP A 274 -22.07 20.64 7.50
C TRP A 274 -23.11 20.91 8.59
N ASN A 275 -24.34 20.39 8.43
CA ASN A 275 -25.46 20.55 9.35
C ASN A 275 -26.28 19.24 9.49
N PRO A 276 -25.74 18.17 10.09
CA PRO A 276 -26.42 16.87 10.15
C PRO A 276 -27.82 16.88 10.76
N ALA A 277 -28.11 17.81 11.68
CA ALA A 277 -29.44 18.02 12.26
C ALA A 277 -30.51 18.54 11.28
N LEU A 278 -30.19 18.78 10.00
CA LEU A 278 -31.17 19.03 8.95
C LEU A 278 -31.84 17.74 8.44
N GLY A 279 -31.17 16.59 8.55
CA GLY A 279 -31.61 15.33 7.95
C GLY A 279 -31.45 15.29 6.42
N ASP A 280 -31.41 14.08 5.86
CA ASP A 280 -31.22 13.87 4.41
C ASP A 280 -32.35 14.47 3.54
N ASP A 281 -33.51 14.72 4.14
CA ASP A 281 -34.70 15.32 3.53
C ASP A 281 -34.92 16.81 3.89
N CYS A 282 -33.97 17.44 4.58
CA CYS A 282 -34.07 18.82 5.12
C CYS A 282 -35.20 19.05 6.13
N SER A 283 -35.91 18.01 6.61
CA SER A 283 -37.04 18.17 7.56
C SER A 283 -36.64 18.81 8.89
N GLY A 284 -35.36 18.76 9.25
CA GLY A 284 -34.79 19.37 10.46
C GLY A 284 -34.37 20.83 10.32
N LEU A 285 -34.74 21.55 9.26
CA LEU A 285 -34.41 22.98 9.12
C LEU A 285 -35.28 23.87 10.03
N ILE A 286 -34.73 24.36 11.15
CA ILE A 286 -35.50 25.12 12.15
C ILE A 286 -35.28 26.64 11.99
N PRO A 287 -36.34 27.45 11.75
CA PRO A 287 -36.24 28.90 11.75
C PRO A 287 -35.68 29.48 13.06
N LYS A 288 -34.95 30.59 12.96
CA LYS A 288 -34.20 31.28 14.03
C LYS A 288 -32.93 30.56 14.51
N TYR A 289 -32.56 29.43 13.94
CA TYR A 289 -31.21 28.86 14.08
C TYR A 289 -30.28 29.41 12.99
N TRP A 290 -28.98 29.14 13.14
CA TRP A 290 -27.97 29.39 12.11
C TRP A 290 -27.50 28.06 11.53
N VAL A 291 -27.43 27.98 10.21
CA VAL A 291 -26.83 26.84 9.47
C VAL A 291 -25.51 27.25 8.83
N CYS A 292 -24.57 26.34 8.80
CA CYS A 292 -23.30 26.52 8.11
C CYS A 292 -23.49 26.51 6.59
N VAL A 293 -22.89 27.48 5.90
CA VAL A 293 -22.97 27.64 4.43
C VAL A 293 -21.59 27.76 3.76
N ARG A 294 -20.48 27.71 4.52
CA ARG A 294 -19.11 27.48 4.02
C ARG A 294 -18.21 26.97 5.15
N VAL A 295 -17.35 25.98 4.88
CA VAL A 295 -16.29 25.52 5.81
C VAL A 295 -14.89 25.99 5.40
N GLU A 296 -13.93 25.90 6.31
CA GLU A 296 -12.49 26.00 5.97
C GLU A 296 -12.15 25.03 4.82
N PRO A 297 -11.19 25.36 3.93
CA PRO A 297 -10.61 24.37 3.03
C PRO A 297 -10.08 23.15 3.79
N TYR A 298 -9.86 22.02 3.12
CA TYR A 298 -9.18 20.90 3.75
C TYR A 298 -7.78 21.36 4.23
N TRP A 299 -7.41 21.03 5.46
CA TRP A 299 -6.20 21.58 6.08
C TRP A 299 -4.92 21.22 5.32
N ILE A 300 -4.90 20.14 4.51
CA ILE A 300 -3.79 19.80 3.61
C ILE A 300 -3.57 20.83 2.49
N ASP A 301 -4.54 21.67 2.13
CA ASP A 301 -4.32 22.80 1.21
C ASP A 301 -3.69 24.01 1.95
N SER A 302 -4.22 24.30 3.15
CA SER A 302 -3.94 25.53 3.90
C SER A 302 -2.81 25.44 4.93
N ILE A 303 -2.30 24.25 5.24
CA ILE A 303 -1.15 24.08 6.14
C ILE A 303 0.13 24.67 5.52
N LYS A 304 1.06 25.07 6.37
CA LYS A 304 2.34 25.64 5.96
C LYS A 304 3.25 24.52 5.44
N HIS A 305 3.37 24.42 4.12
CA HIS A 305 4.11 23.35 3.42
C HIS A 305 5.61 23.40 3.70
N GLN A 306 6.09 22.57 4.63
CA GLN A 306 7.47 22.58 5.12
C GLN A 306 8.24 21.28 4.86
N GLY A 307 7.66 20.32 4.14
CA GLY A 307 8.31 19.08 3.73
C GLY A 307 9.64 19.30 3.02
N LYS A 308 10.69 18.62 3.48
CA LYS A 308 12.05 18.68 2.93
C LYS A 308 12.54 17.27 2.66
N ALA A 309 12.88 16.95 1.41
CA ALA A 309 13.58 15.72 1.08
C ALA A 309 15.11 15.91 1.19
N PRO A 310 15.78 15.41 2.24
CA PRO A 310 17.20 15.73 2.49
C PRO A 310 18.19 15.05 1.53
N TYR A 311 17.73 14.06 0.77
CA TYR A 311 18.54 13.31 -0.20
C TYR A 311 18.15 13.60 -1.66
N ALA A 312 17.20 14.53 -1.88
CA ALA A 312 16.92 15.08 -3.19
C ALA A 312 17.84 16.29 -3.50
N GLU A 313 17.73 16.81 -4.71
CA GLU A 313 18.35 18.08 -5.11
C GLU A 313 17.88 19.27 -4.27
N SER A 314 18.73 20.30 -4.18
CA SER A 314 18.40 21.53 -3.44
C SER A 314 17.19 22.23 -4.08
N GLY A 315 16.24 22.66 -3.26
CA GLY A 315 14.97 23.24 -3.71
C GLY A 315 13.89 22.23 -4.09
N TYR A 316 14.09 20.92 -3.86
CA TYR A 316 13.06 19.91 -4.09
C TYR A 316 11.79 20.17 -3.25
N GLN A 317 10.68 20.47 -3.93
CA GLN A 317 9.34 20.64 -3.39
C GLN A 317 8.71 19.27 -3.09
N VAL A 318 8.01 19.10 -1.95
CA VAL A 318 7.29 17.85 -1.61
C VAL A 318 5.79 17.95 -1.89
N TYR A 319 5.12 18.96 -1.34
CA TYR A 319 3.73 19.31 -1.64
C TYR A 319 3.60 20.08 -2.97
N ARG A 320 2.69 19.67 -3.85
CA ARG A 320 2.28 20.40 -5.07
C ARG A 320 0.75 20.52 -5.13
N ASN A 321 0.20 21.73 -5.26
CA ASN A 321 -1.20 21.92 -5.67
C ASN A 321 -1.26 21.99 -7.20
N VAL A 322 -2.09 21.18 -7.86
CA VAL A 322 -2.15 21.14 -9.35
C VAL A 322 -2.52 22.48 -10.00
N LYS A 323 -3.19 23.39 -9.27
CA LYS A 323 -3.57 24.71 -9.79
C LYS A 323 -2.38 25.68 -9.88
N ASP A 324 -1.35 25.50 -9.04
CA ASP A 324 -0.08 26.25 -9.14
C ASP A 324 0.65 25.93 -10.45
N PHE A 325 0.55 24.67 -10.90
CA PHE A 325 1.07 24.19 -12.18
C PHE A 325 0.16 24.54 -13.37
N GLY A 326 -0.91 25.30 -13.12
CA GLY A 326 -1.76 25.91 -14.14
C GLY A 326 -3.11 25.24 -14.37
N ALA A 327 -3.43 24.13 -13.68
CA ALA A 327 -4.71 23.44 -13.85
C ALA A 327 -5.89 24.33 -13.41
N LYS A 328 -7.06 24.17 -14.05
CA LYS A 328 -8.25 24.98 -13.78
C LYS A 328 -9.28 24.25 -12.95
N GLY A 329 -9.57 22.99 -13.27
CA GLY A 329 -10.68 22.23 -12.69
C GLY A 329 -12.05 22.81 -13.09
N ASP A 330 -12.13 23.45 -14.26
CA ASP A 330 -13.32 24.20 -14.72
C ASP A 330 -14.34 23.39 -15.55
N GLY A 331 -14.06 22.11 -15.83
CA GLY A 331 -14.90 21.22 -16.64
C GLY A 331 -14.81 21.42 -18.16
N SER A 332 -13.89 22.26 -18.65
CA SER A 332 -13.72 22.59 -20.08
C SER A 332 -12.26 22.65 -20.54
N THR A 333 -11.33 23.05 -19.67
CA THR A 333 -9.89 23.10 -19.93
C THR A 333 -9.27 21.71 -19.78
N ASP A 334 -8.45 21.30 -20.75
CA ASP A 334 -7.63 20.08 -20.71
C ASP A 334 -6.44 20.28 -19.77
N ASP A 335 -6.63 19.88 -18.52
CA ASP A 335 -5.70 20.09 -17.41
C ASP A 335 -4.55 19.06 -17.37
N THR A 336 -4.53 18.06 -18.28
CA THR A 336 -3.56 16.95 -18.22
C THR A 336 -2.11 17.42 -18.12
N ALA A 337 -1.73 18.46 -18.89
CA ALA A 337 -0.35 18.94 -18.89
C ALA A 337 0.08 19.52 -17.52
N ALA A 338 -0.79 20.31 -16.90
CA ALA A 338 -0.54 20.89 -15.58
C ALA A 338 -0.49 19.84 -14.47
N ILE A 339 -1.43 18.89 -14.49
CA ILE A 339 -1.46 17.76 -13.55
C ILE A 339 -0.19 16.91 -13.69
N GLN A 340 0.24 16.60 -14.92
CA GLN A 340 1.41 15.78 -15.15
C GLN A 340 2.71 16.48 -14.72
N GLU A 341 2.82 17.79 -14.93
CA GLU A 341 3.96 18.59 -14.46
C GLU A 341 4.01 18.64 -12.93
N ALA A 342 2.86 18.83 -12.25
CA ALA A 342 2.79 18.76 -10.78
C ALA A 342 3.32 17.42 -10.25
N ILE A 343 3.03 16.30 -10.94
CA ILE A 343 3.51 14.96 -10.58
C ILE A 343 5.00 14.75 -10.92
N ALA A 344 5.51 15.29 -12.04
CA ALA A 344 6.86 15.03 -12.55
C ALA A 344 7.94 16.01 -12.03
N SER A 345 7.52 17.22 -11.61
CA SER A 345 8.38 18.32 -11.13
C SER A 345 9.42 17.86 -10.11
N GLY A 346 10.66 18.34 -10.26
CA GLY A 346 11.79 17.91 -9.41
C GLY A 346 12.48 16.61 -9.88
N ASN A 347 12.54 16.36 -11.20
CA ASN A 347 13.35 15.29 -11.82
C ASN A 347 13.16 13.92 -11.12
N ARG A 348 11.89 13.52 -11.02
CA ARG A 348 11.46 12.38 -10.21
C ARG A 348 11.65 11.04 -10.92
N CYS A 349 11.53 9.96 -10.15
CA CYS A 349 11.64 8.60 -10.65
C CYS A 349 10.43 8.23 -11.53
N GLY A 350 10.64 8.30 -12.84
CA GLY A 350 9.75 7.82 -13.90
C GLY A 350 10.53 6.94 -14.88
N LEU A 351 10.25 7.05 -16.19
CA LEU A 351 10.87 6.21 -17.24
C LEU A 351 12.41 6.12 -17.10
N GLY A 352 12.92 4.90 -16.91
CA GLY A 352 14.34 4.62 -16.78
C GLY A 352 14.90 4.69 -15.35
N CYS A 353 14.05 4.96 -14.36
CA CYS A 353 14.33 4.80 -12.94
C CYS A 353 13.45 3.66 -12.40
N ASP A 354 14.06 2.59 -11.88
CA ASP A 354 13.32 1.43 -11.38
C ASP A 354 12.53 1.76 -10.11
N SER A 355 13.23 2.34 -9.13
CA SER A 355 12.70 2.66 -7.80
C SER A 355 13.43 3.87 -7.19
N SER A 356 12.80 4.54 -6.21
CA SER A 356 13.38 5.68 -5.47
C SER A 356 12.64 5.92 -4.17
N THR A 357 13.38 6.16 -3.08
CA THR A 357 12.82 6.61 -1.79
C THR A 357 13.13 8.08 -1.46
N THR A 358 13.93 8.73 -2.29
CA THR A 358 14.47 10.08 -2.06
C THR A 358 13.61 11.21 -2.62
N LYS A 359 12.60 10.92 -3.47
CA LYS A 359 11.84 11.90 -4.25
C LYS A 359 10.31 11.76 -4.11
N PRO A 360 9.74 11.97 -2.90
CA PRO A 360 8.30 11.87 -2.66
C PRO A 360 7.50 12.98 -3.34
N ALA A 361 6.21 12.75 -3.56
CA ALA A 361 5.27 13.83 -3.87
C ALA A 361 3.93 13.66 -3.17
N LEU A 362 3.46 14.72 -2.52
CA LEU A 362 2.05 14.93 -2.25
C LEU A 362 1.51 15.86 -3.34
N VAL A 363 0.69 15.33 -4.24
CA VAL A 363 0.05 16.10 -5.30
C VAL A 363 -1.41 16.30 -4.92
N TYR A 364 -1.74 17.51 -4.46
CA TYR A 364 -3.08 17.87 -4.02
C TYR A 364 -3.93 18.41 -5.18
N PHE A 365 -5.19 17.98 -5.21
CA PHE A 365 -6.20 18.37 -6.18
C PHE A 365 -7.35 19.07 -5.44
N PRO A 366 -7.41 20.42 -5.47
CA PRO A 366 -8.55 21.15 -4.94
C PRO A 366 -9.84 20.81 -5.69
N PRO A 367 -11.02 21.18 -5.15
CA PRO A 367 -12.30 20.97 -5.82
C PRO A 367 -12.35 21.47 -7.27
N GLY A 368 -13.04 20.73 -8.12
CA GLY A 368 -13.20 21.02 -9.55
C GLY A 368 -13.36 19.78 -10.43
N THR A 369 -13.72 19.99 -11.70
CA THR A 369 -13.70 18.96 -12.75
C THR A 369 -12.54 19.21 -13.70
N TYR A 370 -11.56 18.32 -13.67
CA TYR A 370 -10.37 18.38 -14.50
C TYR A 370 -10.61 17.53 -15.74
N ILE A 371 -10.71 18.16 -16.92
CA ILE A 371 -10.78 17.40 -18.17
C ILE A 371 -9.38 16.89 -18.48
N VAL A 372 -9.27 15.61 -18.81
CA VAL A 372 -7.98 15.00 -19.20
C VAL A 372 -8.09 14.31 -20.56
N SER A 373 -7.12 14.55 -21.42
CA SER A 373 -7.06 14.02 -22.80
C SER A 373 -6.15 12.81 -22.97
N ARG A 374 -5.31 12.50 -21.97
CA ARG A 374 -4.42 11.33 -21.93
C ARG A 374 -4.19 10.88 -20.49
N ALA A 375 -3.57 9.72 -20.31
CA ALA A 375 -3.27 9.14 -19.00
C ALA A 375 -2.47 10.10 -18.08
N ILE A 376 -2.87 10.17 -16.81
CA ILE A 376 -2.12 10.80 -15.72
C ILE A 376 -1.16 9.76 -15.15
N ILE A 377 0.12 9.87 -15.51
CA ILE A 377 1.15 8.92 -15.08
C ILE A 377 1.57 9.23 -13.65
N THR A 378 1.33 8.28 -12.75
CA THR A 378 1.86 8.30 -11.38
C THR A 378 3.33 7.91 -11.42
N TYR A 379 4.21 8.82 -10.98
CA TYR A 379 5.63 8.50 -10.79
C TYR A 379 5.80 7.65 -9.54
N TYR A 380 6.97 7.06 -9.32
CA TYR A 380 7.28 6.32 -8.08
C TYR A 380 7.13 7.24 -6.83
N GLN A 381 6.84 6.70 -5.65
CA GLN A 381 6.72 7.48 -4.40
C GLN A 381 5.71 8.66 -4.45
N THR A 382 4.52 8.45 -5.03
CA THR A 382 3.54 9.53 -5.29
C THR A 382 2.22 9.31 -4.54
N HIS A 383 1.75 10.35 -3.83
CA HIS A 383 0.44 10.44 -3.22
C HIS A 383 -0.40 11.46 -3.98
N MET A 384 -1.41 11.01 -4.73
CA MET A 384 -2.44 11.89 -5.28
C MET A 384 -3.56 12.03 -4.25
N ILE A 385 -3.78 13.25 -3.77
CA ILE A 385 -4.73 13.55 -2.71
C ILE A 385 -5.77 14.53 -3.27
N GLY A 386 -7.00 14.10 -3.45
CA GLY A 386 -8.10 15.02 -3.69
C GLY A 386 -8.64 15.64 -2.41
N ASP A 387 -9.36 16.74 -2.57
CA ASP A 387 -10.21 17.28 -1.52
C ASP A 387 -11.31 16.28 -1.12
N PRO A 388 -11.54 16.01 0.18
CA PRO A 388 -12.53 15.04 0.63
C PRO A 388 -13.98 15.58 0.68
N PHE A 389 -14.20 16.90 0.55
CA PHE A 389 -15.53 17.52 0.70
C PHE A 389 -16.24 17.73 -0.64
N ASP A 390 -15.51 18.21 -1.65
CA ASP A 390 -15.99 18.28 -3.03
C ASP A 390 -14.99 17.54 -3.93
N LEU A 391 -15.21 16.22 -4.02
CA LEU A 391 -14.27 15.25 -4.61
C LEU A 391 -13.86 15.67 -6.03
N PRO A 392 -12.57 15.99 -6.29
CA PRO A 392 -12.13 16.40 -7.61
C PRO A 392 -12.41 15.32 -8.65
N ARG A 393 -13.06 15.71 -9.75
CA ARG A 393 -13.42 14.82 -10.84
C ARG A 393 -12.35 14.83 -11.92
N LEU A 394 -11.63 13.73 -12.08
CA LEU A 394 -10.82 13.48 -13.27
C LEU A 394 -11.75 12.92 -14.36
N LYS A 395 -12.09 13.74 -15.35
CA LYS A 395 -13.02 13.36 -16.42
C LYS A 395 -12.27 13.13 -17.72
N ALA A 396 -12.34 11.91 -18.23
CA ALA A 396 -11.82 11.58 -19.55
C ALA A 396 -12.55 12.40 -20.63
N ALA A 397 -11.81 13.06 -21.52
CA ALA A 397 -12.39 13.67 -22.69
C ALA A 397 -13.01 12.61 -23.64
N PRO A 398 -14.00 12.94 -24.48
CA PRO A 398 -14.54 12.02 -25.49
C PRO A 398 -13.49 11.45 -26.46
N TRP A 399 -12.34 12.12 -26.56
CA TRP A 399 -11.20 11.76 -27.40
C TRP A 399 -9.96 11.31 -26.58
N PHE A 400 -10.16 10.83 -25.35
CA PHE A 400 -9.08 10.38 -24.46
C PHE A 400 -8.21 9.29 -25.10
N GLU A 401 -6.88 9.46 -25.02
CA GLU A 401 -5.90 8.50 -25.53
C GLU A 401 -4.95 8.05 -24.40
N GLY A 402 -5.09 6.80 -23.96
CA GLY A 402 -4.27 6.21 -22.90
C GLY A 402 -4.70 4.77 -22.59
N TYR A 403 -4.01 4.14 -21.62
CA TYR A 403 -4.38 2.82 -21.08
C TYR A 403 -5.48 2.96 -20.02
N ALA A 404 -5.35 3.97 -19.14
CA ALA A 404 -6.33 4.37 -18.14
C ALA A 404 -6.20 5.87 -17.79
N VAL A 405 -7.24 6.46 -17.17
CA VAL A 405 -7.24 7.88 -16.74
C VAL A 405 -6.13 8.16 -15.73
N ILE A 406 -5.92 7.30 -14.74
CA ILE A 406 -4.70 7.26 -13.91
C ILE A 406 -3.90 6.01 -14.26
N GLU A 407 -2.59 6.18 -14.42
CA GLU A 407 -1.65 5.17 -14.87
C GLU A 407 -0.61 4.87 -13.78
N GLY A 408 -0.66 3.65 -13.24
CA GLY A 408 0.16 3.16 -12.13
C GLY A 408 1.57 2.71 -12.50
N ASN A 409 1.76 2.19 -13.72
CA ASN A 409 3.03 1.65 -14.20
C ASN A 409 3.08 1.57 -15.74
N PRO A 410 3.34 2.68 -16.46
CA PRO A 410 3.18 2.72 -17.91
C PRO A 410 4.07 1.73 -18.64
N TYR A 411 3.60 1.25 -19.80
CA TYR A 411 4.41 0.49 -20.75
C TYR A 411 5.21 1.42 -21.67
N ASP A 412 6.46 1.04 -21.96
CA ASP A 412 7.33 1.70 -22.93
C ASP A 412 6.99 1.31 -24.37
N THR A 413 7.76 1.83 -25.33
CA THR A 413 7.54 1.54 -26.77
C THR A 413 7.78 0.09 -27.18
N SER A 414 8.38 -0.72 -26.31
CA SER A 414 8.73 -2.13 -26.53
C SER A 414 7.86 -3.11 -25.71
N GLY A 415 7.00 -2.60 -24.80
CA GLY A 415 6.17 -3.41 -23.91
C GLY A 415 6.79 -3.72 -22.54
N ASN A 416 7.87 -3.03 -22.14
CA ASN A 416 8.39 -3.12 -20.77
C ASN A 416 7.68 -2.09 -19.88
N ASN A 417 7.42 -2.40 -18.61
CA ASN A 417 6.95 -1.39 -17.65
C ASN A 417 8.05 -0.41 -17.26
N TRP A 418 7.67 0.77 -16.75
CA TRP A 418 8.60 1.77 -16.19
C TRP A 418 9.28 1.26 -14.92
N HIS A 419 8.53 0.57 -14.05
CA HIS A 419 8.97 -0.01 -12.79
C HIS A 419 8.70 -1.53 -12.81
N GLY A 420 9.50 -2.33 -12.10
CA GLY A 420 9.18 -3.75 -11.90
C GLY A 420 7.81 -3.90 -11.19
N PRO A 421 6.85 -4.69 -11.69
CA PRO A 421 5.51 -4.78 -11.07
C PRO A 421 5.49 -5.30 -9.62
N THR A 422 6.48 -6.10 -9.24
CA THR A 422 6.73 -6.56 -7.86
C THR A 422 7.46 -5.54 -6.99
N ASN A 423 8.02 -4.48 -7.60
CA ASN A 423 8.86 -3.48 -6.95
C ASN A 423 8.19 -2.08 -6.94
N ASN A 424 6.99 -1.98 -7.51
CA ASN A 424 6.25 -0.72 -7.71
C ASN A 424 5.52 -0.29 -6.41
N PHE A 425 6.32 0.00 -5.38
CA PHE A 425 5.89 0.36 -4.03
C PHE A 425 5.49 1.85 -3.89
N TYR A 426 4.96 2.21 -2.72
CA TYR A 426 4.81 3.60 -2.26
C TYR A 426 3.98 4.51 -3.18
N LYS A 427 2.75 4.11 -3.48
CA LYS A 427 1.79 4.88 -4.28
C LYS A 427 0.43 4.97 -3.57
N VAL A 428 -0.11 6.18 -3.46
CA VAL A 428 -1.45 6.42 -2.89
C VAL A 428 -2.27 7.25 -3.85
N VAL A 429 -3.53 6.88 -4.06
CA VAL A 429 -4.54 7.75 -4.68
C VAL A 429 -5.78 7.75 -3.80
N ARG A 430 -6.23 8.93 -3.36
CA ARG A 430 -7.47 9.04 -2.57
C ARG A 430 -8.30 10.28 -2.86
N ASN A 431 -9.60 10.18 -2.57
CA ASN A 431 -10.60 11.25 -2.69
C ASN A 431 -10.81 11.73 -4.13
N PHE A 432 -11.29 10.87 -5.03
CA PHE A 432 -11.52 11.24 -6.43
C PHE A 432 -12.85 10.73 -6.99
N ILE A 433 -13.36 11.47 -7.98
CA ILE A 433 -14.31 10.91 -8.95
C ILE A 433 -13.55 10.64 -10.25
N ILE A 434 -13.57 9.40 -10.74
CA ILE A 434 -12.98 9.01 -12.03
C ILE A 434 -14.11 8.79 -13.02
N ASP A 435 -14.26 9.68 -13.99
CA ASP A 435 -15.40 9.74 -14.90
C ASP A 435 -14.96 9.45 -16.34
N THR A 436 -15.29 8.26 -16.84
CA THR A 436 -15.05 7.86 -18.23
C THR A 436 -16.29 8.03 -19.12
N THR A 437 -17.44 8.45 -18.59
CA THR A 437 -18.75 8.39 -19.26
C THR A 437 -18.86 9.16 -20.57
N ALA A 438 -17.97 10.13 -20.79
CA ALA A 438 -17.91 10.92 -22.02
C ALA A 438 -17.23 10.19 -23.19
N MET A 439 -16.55 9.07 -22.95
CA MET A 439 -16.04 8.18 -24.01
C MET A 439 -17.18 7.30 -24.57
N ALA A 440 -17.07 6.93 -25.84
CA ALA A 440 -18.04 6.04 -26.51
C ALA A 440 -18.06 4.65 -25.87
N ALA A 441 -19.23 4.01 -25.79
CA ALA A 441 -19.40 2.74 -25.05
C ALA A 441 -18.49 1.60 -25.55
N ASP A 442 -18.18 1.55 -26.85
CA ASP A 442 -17.27 0.56 -27.44
C ASP A 442 -15.78 0.93 -27.32
N ALA A 443 -15.45 2.12 -26.81
CA ALA A 443 -14.10 2.49 -26.42
C ALA A 443 -13.70 1.78 -25.11
N TYR A 444 -12.40 1.47 -24.99
CA TYR A 444 -11.84 0.93 -23.75
C TYR A 444 -11.60 2.06 -22.74
N GLY A 445 -12.67 2.53 -22.10
CA GLY A 445 -12.61 3.51 -21.02
C GLY A 445 -12.19 2.87 -19.69
N THR A 446 -10.89 2.84 -19.40
CA THR A 446 -10.36 2.40 -18.10
C THR A 446 -10.20 3.59 -17.15
N GLY A 447 -10.71 3.47 -15.91
CA GLY A 447 -10.53 4.49 -14.87
C GLY A 447 -9.10 4.54 -14.32
N ILE A 448 -8.67 3.50 -13.61
CA ILE A 448 -7.31 3.40 -13.06
C ILE A 448 -6.67 2.08 -13.50
N HIS A 449 -5.44 2.15 -14.03
CA HIS A 449 -4.54 1.00 -14.15
C HIS A 449 -3.62 0.98 -12.93
N TRP A 450 -3.66 -0.10 -12.14
CA TRP A 450 -3.05 -0.16 -10.80
C TRP A 450 -2.16 -1.41 -10.61
N GLN A 451 -1.28 -1.67 -11.57
CA GLN A 451 -0.23 -2.69 -11.45
C GLN A 451 0.83 -2.25 -10.44
N VAL A 452 0.67 -2.65 -9.18
CA VAL A 452 1.46 -2.19 -8.03
C VAL A 452 1.86 -3.32 -7.07
N ALA A 453 2.75 -2.99 -6.13
CA ALA A 453 3.24 -3.88 -5.08
C ALA A 453 2.82 -3.42 -3.65
N GLN A 454 3.51 -3.87 -2.61
CA GLN A 454 3.25 -3.53 -1.20
C GLN A 454 3.38 -2.02 -0.89
N ALA A 455 2.82 -1.60 0.26
CA ALA A 455 2.73 -0.20 0.68
C ALA A 455 2.12 0.72 -0.40
N THR A 456 1.01 0.28 -0.98
CA THR A 456 0.21 1.08 -1.92
C THR A 456 -1.26 1.05 -1.52
N SER A 457 -2.00 2.13 -1.79
CA SER A 457 -3.43 2.21 -1.46
C SER A 457 -4.26 3.04 -2.45
N LEU A 458 -5.44 2.51 -2.80
CA LEU A 458 -6.57 3.29 -3.32
C LEU A 458 -7.58 3.45 -2.18
N THR A 459 -8.09 4.66 -1.95
CA THR A 459 -9.09 4.92 -0.89
C THR A 459 -10.07 6.01 -1.29
N ASN A 460 -11.38 5.82 -1.05
CA ASN A 460 -12.40 6.84 -1.30
C ASN A 460 -12.38 7.33 -2.77
N ILE A 461 -12.66 6.42 -3.70
CA ILE A 461 -12.73 6.73 -5.14
C ILE A 461 -14.05 6.24 -5.72
N ILE A 462 -14.75 7.12 -6.43
CA ILE A 462 -16.01 6.84 -7.13
C ILE A 462 -15.74 6.78 -8.63
N PHE A 463 -16.02 5.64 -9.24
CA PHE A 463 -15.87 5.40 -10.68
C PHE A 463 -17.24 5.53 -11.37
N TYR A 464 -17.27 6.27 -12.47
CA TYR A 464 -18.39 6.31 -13.40
C TYR A 464 -17.95 5.81 -14.78
N SER A 465 -18.52 4.69 -15.19
CA SER A 465 -18.29 4.03 -16.46
C SER A 465 -19.53 4.13 -17.36
N ASN A 466 -19.36 4.03 -18.68
CA ASN A 466 -20.51 4.04 -19.59
C ASN A 466 -21.39 2.79 -19.33
N PRO A 467 -22.68 2.95 -18.96
CA PRO A 467 -23.54 1.85 -18.53
C PRO A 467 -24.29 1.16 -19.69
N SER A 468 -24.02 1.52 -20.94
CA SER A 468 -24.71 0.94 -22.10
C SER A 468 -24.42 -0.56 -22.25
N ALA A 469 -25.41 -1.36 -22.63
CA ALA A 469 -25.20 -2.77 -22.93
C ALA A 469 -24.12 -2.96 -24.02
N GLY A 470 -23.19 -3.90 -23.82
CA GLY A 470 -22.04 -4.11 -24.71
C GLY A 470 -20.88 -3.12 -24.54
N THR A 471 -20.93 -2.25 -23.52
CA THR A 471 -19.82 -1.37 -23.11
C THR A 471 -18.49 -2.12 -22.94
N ARG A 472 -17.37 -1.44 -23.16
CA ARG A 472 -16.00 -1.91 -22.88
C ARG A 472 -15.31 -1.14 -21.75
N HIS A 473 -16.06 -0.29 -21.04
CA HIS A 473 -15.53 0.49 -19.92
C HIS A 473 -15.27 -0.40 -18.71
N GLN A 474 -14.24 -0.04 -17.93
CA GLN A 474 -13.84 -0.73 -16.71
C GLN A 474 -13.32 0.28 -15.67
N GLY A 475 -13.77 0.17 -14.42
CA GLY A 475 -13.37 1.12 -13.38
C GLY A 475 -11.89 0.98 -12.99
N LEU A 476 -11.52 -0.20 -12.50
CA LEU A 476 -10.16 -0.57 -12.10
C LEU A 476 -9.61 -1.69 -12.99
N TYR A 477 -8.35 -1.60 -13.38
CA TYR A 477 -7.61 -2.60 -14.15
C TYR A 477 -6.28 -2.95 -13.49
N ILE A 478 -6.01 -4.24 -13.27
CA ILE A 478 -4.72 -4.75 -12.77
C ILE A 478 -4.43 -6.08 -13.48
N GLU A 479 -3.31 -6.18 -14.20
CA GLU A 479 -2.88 -7.43 -14.87
C GLU A 479 -1.86 -8.25 -14.09
N ASN A 480 -1.08 -7.63 -13.20
CA ASN A 480 -0.17 -8.31 -12.27
C ASN A 480 0.31 -7.36 -11.14
N GLY A 481 1.27 -7.81 -10.32
CA GLY A 481 1.87 -7.07 -9.20
C GLY A 481 2.09 -7.97 -7.98
N SER A 482 2.48 -7.38 -6.84
CA SER A 482 2.52 -8.04 -5.51
C SER A 482 1.79 -7.19 -4.46
N GLY A 483 0.47 -7.11 -4.61
CA GLY A 483 -0.36 -6.06 -4.04
C GLY A 483 -0.53 -6.08 -2.52
N GLY A 484 -0.90 -4.91 -1.99
CA GLY A 484 -1.21 -4.68 -0.59
C GLY A 484 -2.71 -4.51 -0.33
N TYR A 485 -3.17 -3.26 -0.30
CA TYR A 485 -4.45 -2.89 0.29
C TYR A 485 -5.26 -1.86 -0.53
N MET A 486 -6.58 -1.99 -0.60
CA MET A 486 -7.49 -0.97 -1.14
C MET A 486 -8.79 -0.94 -0.34
N SER A 487 -9.41 0.22 -0.19
CA SER A 487 -10.71 0.33 0.49
C SER A 487 -11.63 1.46 0.07
N ASN A 488 -12.91 1.36 0.43
CA ASN A 488 -13.92 2.42 0.24
C ASN A 488 -14.04 2.87 -1.23
N LEU A 489 -14.17 1.92 -2.16
CA LEU A 489 -14.27 2.19 -3.61
C LEU A 489 -15.70 1.93 -4.11
N VAL A 490 -16.23 2.81 -4.98
CA VAL A 490 -17.60 2.71 -5.51
C VAL A 490 -17.59 2.71 -7.04
N PHE A 491 -18.16 1.69 -7.66
CA PHE A 491 -18.17 1.47 -9.11
C PHE A 491 -19.59 1.56 -9.65
N ASN A 492 -19.81 2.43 -10.64
CA ASN A 492 -21.13 2.64 -11.24
C ASN A 492 -21.07 2.40 -12.76
N GLY A 493 -21.78 1.38 -13.23
CA GLY A 493 -21.80 0.96 -14.63
C GLY A 493 -20.51 0.32 -15.14
N GLY A 494 -20.46 0.06 -16.45
CA GLY A 494 -19.32 -0.57 -17.13
C GLY A 494 -19.45 -2.09 -17.26
N LYS A 495 -18.53 -2.69 -18.05
CA LYS A 495 -18.44 -4.13 -18.23
C LYS A 495 -17.91 -4.80 -16.97
N PHE A 496 -16.84 -4.22 -16.45
CA PHE A 496 -16.20 -4.60 -15.20
C PHE A 496 -16.20 -3.39 -14.26
N GLY A 497 -16.68 -3.53 -13.04
CA GLY A 497 -16.34 -2.55 -12.00
C GLY A 497 -14.83 -2.57 -11.77
N ALA A 498 -14.29 -3.76 -11.54
CA ALA A 498 -12.86 -4.03 -11.52
C ALA A 498 -12.52 -5.33 -12.30
N TRP A 499 -11.47 -5.29 -13.12
CA TRP A 499 -10.83 -6.47 -13.71
C TRP A 499 -9.41 -6.55 -13.14
N ILE A 500 -9.12 -7.57 -12.34
CA ILE A 500 -7.86 -7.62 -11.57
C ILE A 500 -7.22 -9.02 -11.54
N GLY A 501 -5.90 -9.04 -11.60
CA GLY A 501 -5.05 -10.21 -11.39
C GLY A 501 -3.72 -9.78 -10.76
N ASN A 502 -3.29 -10.46 -9.71
CA ASN A 502 -2.15 -10.06 -8.87
C ASN A 502 -1.72 -11.28 -8.01
N GLN A 503 -0.50 -11.32 -7.49
CA GLN A 503 -0.09 -12.38 -6.54
C GLN A 503 -1.05 -12.45 -5.34
N GLN A 504 -1.31 -11.30 -4.70
CA GLN A 504 -2.24 -11.18 -3.59
C GLN A 504 -2.81 -9.77 -3.43
N PHE A 505 -3.90 -9.62 -2.66
CA PHE A 505 -4.46 -8.33 -2.25
C PHE A 505 -5.50 -8.47 -1.13
N THR A 506 -5.65 -7.42 -0.32
CA THR A 506 -6.84 -7.21 0.54
C THR A 506 -7.69 -6.07 0.00
N LEU A 507 -8.97 -6.34 -0.29
CA LEU A 507 -9.98 -5.35 -0.69
C LEU A 507 -11.04 -5.25 0.42
N ARG A 508 -11.33 -4.04 0.92
CA ARG A 508 -12.33 -3.80 1.98
C ARG A 508 -13.35 -2.73 1.60
N ASN A 509 -14.63 -2.96 1.82
CA ASN A 509 -15.71 -1.99 1.55
C ASN A 509 -15.69 -1.48 0.09
N PHE A 510 -15.93 -2.38 -0.86
CA PHE A 510 -16.15 -2.03 -2.27
C PHE A 510 -17.64 -2.14 -2.61
N THR A 511 -18.20 -1.18 -3.34
CA THR A 511 -19.60 -1.20 -3.80
C THR A 511 -19.67 -1.18 -5.33
N PHE A 512 -20.43 -2.11 -5.92
CA PHE A 512 -20.59 -2.27 -7.37
C PHE A 512 -22.06 -2.14 -7.76
N ASN A 513 -22.41 -1.08 -8.50
CA ASN A 513 -23.76 -0.72 -8.89
C ASN A 513 -23.95 -0.84 -10.42
N GLY A 514 -24.87 -1.70 -10.88
CA GLY A 514 -25.25 -1.79 -12.30
C GLY A 514 -24.11 -2.11 -13.27
N CYS A 515 -23.09 -2.84 -12.80
CA CYS A 515 -22.03 -3.39 -13.62
C CYS A 515 -22.52 -4.68 -14.30
N ASP A 516 -22.06 -5.00 -15.51
CA ASP A 516 -22.33 -6.33 -16.08
C ASP A 516 -21.70 -7.43 -15.20
N THR A 517 -20.40 -7.30 -14.93
CA THR A 517 -19.69 -8.04 -13.88
C THR A 517 -19.11 -7.03 -12.89
N GLY A 518 -19.39 -7.18 -11.59
CA GLY A 518 -18.82 -6.30 -10.55
C GLY A 518 -17.30 -6.43 -10.49
N LEU A 519 -16.82 -7.63 -10.15
CA LEU A 519 -15.41 -7.94 -9.95
C LEU A 519 -14.99 -9.16 -10.77
N PHE A 520 -14.13 -8.99 -11.78
CA PHE A 520 -13.52 -10.09 -12.52
C PHE A 520 -12.12 -10.38 -11.97
N LEU A 521 -11.93 -11.59 -11.43
CA LEU A 521 -10.65 -12.09 -10.90
C LEU A 521 -9.93 -12.91 -11.97
N ASN A 522 -9.05 -12.25 -12.72
CA ASN A 522 -8.33 -12.85 -13.83
C ASN A 522 -7.34 -13.95 -13.39
N TRP A 523 -6.55 -13.66 -12.36
CA TRP A 523 -5.65 -14.65 -11.73
C TRP A 523 -5.26 -14.21 -10.31
N GLY A 524 -4.58 -15.08 -9.57
CA GLY A 524 -3.92 -14.71 -8.33
C GLY A 524 -3.79 -15.84 -7.32
N TRP A 525 -2.81 -15.76 -6.44
CA TRP A 525 -2.48 -16.85 -5.52
C TRP A 525 -3.46 -16.86 -4.32
N VAL A 526 -3.69 -15.70 -3.71
CA VAL A 526 -4.66 -15.54 -2.60
C VAL A 526 -5.24 -14.12 -2.55
N TRP A 527 -6.57 -14.02 -2.52
CA TRP A 527 -7.30 -12.76 -2.35
C TRP A 527 -8.13 -12.76 -1.06
N HIS A 528 -8.17 -11.65 -0.35
CA HIS A 528 -9.16 -11.41 0.70
C HIS A 528 -10.07 -10.23 0.33
N LEU A 529 -11.37 -10.50 0.35
CA LEU A 529 -12.45 -9.58 -0.03
C LEU A 529 -13.39 -9.43 1.18
N LYS A 530 -13.51 -8.23 1.74
CA LYS A 530 -14.33 -7.97 2.93
C LYS A 530 -15.32 -6.81 2.71
N SER A 531 -16.54 -6.99 3.20
CA SER A 531 -17.59 -5.97 3.15
C SER A 531 -17.89 -5.47 1.73
N MET A 532 -17.83 -6.39 0.77
CA MET A 532 -18.13 -6.15 -0.64
C MET A 532 -19.65 -6.06 -0.82
N THR A 533 -20.13 -5.11 -1.62
CA THR A 533 -21.54 -4.91 -1.94
C THR A 533 -21.75 -4.96 -3.44
N PHE A 534 -22.66 -5.83 -3.90
CA PHE A 534 -23.01 -5.96 -5.32
C PHE A 534 -24.51 -5.68 -5.49
N ASN A 535 -24.87 -4.65 -6.26
CA ASN A 535 -26.23 -4.14 -6.42
C ASN A 535 -26.63 -4.11 -7.90
N ASN A 536 -27.66 -4.89 -8.27
CA ASN A 536 -28.24 -4.90 -9.63
C ASN A 536 -27.22 -5.25 -10.74
N ASN A 537 -26.25 -6.11 -10.45
CA ASN A 537 -25.25 -6.59 -11.40
C ASN A 537 -25.69 -7.92 -12.02
N ARG A 538 -25.25 -8.27 -13.24
CA ARG A 538 -25.50 -9.63 -13.76
C ARG A 538 -24.64 -10.66 -13.02
N VAL A 539 -23.34 -10.40 -12.93
CA VAL A 539 -22.40 -11.19 -12.10
C VAL A 539 -21.84 -10.31 -10.98
N GLY A 540 -21.82 -10.82 -9.75
CA GLY A 540 -21.13 -10.16 -8.64
C GLY A 540 -19.62 -10.29 -8.77
N ILE A 541 -19.10 -11.50 -8.56
CA ILE A 541 -17.69 -11.88 -8.70
C ILE A 541 -17.56 -12.93 -9.80
N ASP A 542 -16.65 -12.76 -10.75
CA ASP A 542 -16.29 -13.76 -11.74
C ASP A 542 -14.90 -14.34 -11.43
N MET A 543 -14.83 -15.67 -11.31
CA MET A 543 -13.61 -16.44 -11.11
C MET A 543 -13.50 -17.61 -12.10
N THR A 544 -14.12 -17.50 -13.27
CA THR A 544 -14.10 -18.50 -14.34
C THR A 544 -12.87 -18.44 -15.26
N SER A 545 -12.00 -17.43 -15.08
CA SER A 545 -10.85 -17.16 -15.95
C SER A 545 -9.98 -18.41 -16.22
N LYS A 546 -9.68 -18.63 -17.51
CA LYS A 546 -8.99 -19.82 -18.04
C LYS A 546 -7.94 -19.44 -19.08
N ASN A 547 -6.79 -20.09 -19.04
CA ASN A 547 -5.79 -20.10 -20.11
C ASN A 547 -5.65 -21.54 -20.63
N ASN A 548 -5.74 -21.76 -21.94
CA ASN A 548 -5.72 -23.09 -22.57
C ASN A 548 -6.69 -24.10 -21.91
N GLY A 549 -7.84 -23.62 -21.43
CA GLY A 549 -8.87 -24.40 -20.71
C GLY A 549 -8.64 -24.59 -19.20
N ALA A 550 -7.43 -24.35 -18.68
CA ALA A 550 -7.10 -24.48 -17.27
C ALA A 550 -7.41 -23.19 -16.48
N LEU A 551 -8.08 -23.32 -15.32
CA LEU A 551 -8.43 -22.21 -14.43
C LEU A 551 -7.17 -21.41 -14.00
N GLN A 552 -7.29 -20.09 -13.89
CA GLN A 552 -6.15 -19.19 -13.60
C GLN A 552 -6.16 -18.57 -12.20
N LEU A 553 -7.23 -18.75 -11.42
CA LEU A 553 -7.34 -18.23 -10.05
C LEU A 553 -7.01 -19.30 -9.01
N GLY A 554 -6.15 -18.95 -8.05
CA GLY A 554 -5.65 -19.83 -7.00
C GLY A 554 -6.59 -19.92 -5.81
N SER A 555 -6.78 -18.83 -5.07
CA SER A 555 -7.69 -18.81 -3.91
C SER A 555 -8.31 -17.44 -3.59
N VAL A 556 -9.50 -17.46 -3.00
CA VAL A 556 -10.27 -16.29 -2.55
C VAL A 556 -10.93 -16.56 -1.20
N VAL A 557 -10.93 -15.56 -0.31
CA VAL A 557 -11.80 -15.50 0.88
C VAL A 557 -12.73 -14.29 0.75
N LEU A 558 -14.04 -14.53 0.79
CA LEU A 558 -15.07 -13.49 0.80
C LEU A 558 -15.75 -13.44 2.18
N SER A 559 -15.78 -12.26 2.82
CA SER A 559 -16.35 -12.10 4.15
C SER A 559 -17.22 -10.84 4.34
N ASP A 560 -18.18 -10.89 5.26
CA ASP A 560 -19.04 -9.77 5.68
C ASP A 560 -19.73 -9.00 4.52
N SER A 561 -19.97 -9.69 3.40
CA SER A 561 -20.33 -9.11 2.09
C SER A 561 -21.79 -9.37 1.71
N GLN A 562 -22.31 -8.66 0.70
CA GLN A 562 -23.73 -8.71 0.32
C GLN A 562 -23.97 -8.69 -1.20
N PHE A 563 -24.94 -9.50 -1.65
CA PHE A 563 -25.42 -9.55 -3.04
C PHE A 563 -26.91 -9.21 -3.10
N ASN A 564 -27.24 -8.10 -3.76
CA ASN A 564 -28.58 -7.52 -3.87
C ASN A 564 -29.01 -7.45 -5.34
N ASN A 565 -30.07 -8.17 -5.73
CA ASN A 565 -30.56 -8.28 -7.11
C ASN A 565 -29.45 -8.69 -8.11
N VAL A 566 -28.83 -9.86 -7.92
CA VAL A 566 -27.72 -10.35 -8.76
C VAL A 566 -28.08 -11.69 -9.39
N GLU A 567 -27.90 -11.89 -10.70
CA GLU A 567 -28.22 -13.20 -11.33
C GLU A 567 -27.30 -14.30 -10.78
N ILE A 568 -25.99 -14.02 -10.74
CA ILE A 568 -24.95 -14.92 -10.23
C ILE A 568 -24.05 -14.17 -9.26
N GLY A 569 -24.11 -14.51 -7.97
CA GLY A 569 -23.26 -13.92 -6.93
C GLY A 569 -21.78 -14.15 -7.22
N ILE A 570 -21.39 -15.42 -7.40
CA ILE A 570 -20.01 -15.82 -7.71
C ILE A 570 -20.01 -16.83 -8.87
N ALA A 571 -19.58 -16.37 -10.05
CA ALA A 571 -19.40 -17.23 -11.22
C ALA A 571 -18.13 -18.08 -11.04
N SER A 572 -18.32 -19.39 -10.87
CA SER A 572 -17.27 -20.36 -10.53
C SER A 572 -17.40 -21.59 -11.41
N ASP A 573 -16.32 -21.97 -12.08
CA ASP A 573 -16.26 -23.13 -12.97
C ASP A 573 -15.67 -24.39 -12.31
N LYS A 574 -15.07 -24.27 -11.12
CA LYS A 574 -14.43 -25.38 -10.36
C LYS A 574 -15.25 -26.67 -10.32
N SER A 575 -14.73 -27.77 -10.85
CA SER A 575 -15.35 -29.10 -10.80
C SER A 575 -14.72 -30.01 -9.73
N ALA A 576 -15.34 -31.17 -9.49
CA ALA A 576 -14.75 -32.23 -8.67
C ALA A 576 -13.63 -33.00 -9.42
N SER A 577 -13.69 -33.07 -10.74
CA SER A 577 -12.67 -33.71 -11.59
C SER A 577 -11.41 -32.87 -11.74
N ASP A 578 -11.49 -31.54 -11.62
CA ASP A 578 -10.37 -30.60 -11.79
C ASP A 578 -9.12 -31.02 -11.02
N THR A 579 -7.97 -30.78 -11.64
CA THR A 579 -6.65 -31.07 -11.09
C THR A 579 -5.72 -29.88 -11.37
N PRO A 580 -4.95 -29.38 -10.38
CA PRO A 580 -4.85 -29.89 -9.01
C PRO A 580 -6.05 -29.51 -8.13
N LYS A 581 -6.29 -30.25 -7.04
CA LYS A 581 -7.59 -30.19 -6.33
C LYS A 581 -7.89 -28.85 -5.63
N SER A 582 -6.86 -28.14 -5.16
CA SER A 582 -6.99 -26.83 -4.50
C SER A 582 -7.11 -25.65 -5.47
N ILE A 583 -7.13 -25.87 -6.79
CA ILE A 583 -7.33 -24.79 -7.77
C ILE A 583 -8.68 -24.09 -7.56
N ASN A 584 -8.75 -22.79 -7.81
CA ASN A 584 -9.99 -22.00 -7.66
C ASN A 584 -10.63 -22.16 -6.28
N THR A 585 -9.82 -22.26 -5.22
CA THR A 585 -10.29 -22.33 -3.84
C THR A 585 -11.12 -21.09 -3.50
N LEU A 586 -12.30 -21.27 -2.93
CA LEU A 586 -13.15 -20.17 -2.48
C LEU A 586 -13.70 -20.49 -1.10
N ALA A 587 -13.44 -19.60 -0.16
CA ALA A 587 -14.06 -19.57 1.16
C ALA A 587 -15.03 -18.39 1.27
N ILE A 588 -16.15 -18.62 1.92
CA ILE A 588 -17.22 -17.67 2.18
C ILE A 588 -17.49 -17.71 3.69
N ASP A 589 -17.52 -16.57 4.36
CA ASP A 589 -17.93 -16.46 5.76
C ASP A 589 -18.80 -15.21 6.00
N ASN A 590 -19.99 -15.40 6.57
CA ASN A 590 -20.97 -14.34 6.82
C ASN A 590 -21.27 -13.46 5.59
N ILE A 591 -21.92 -14.01 4.55
CA ILE A 591 -22.46 -13.19 3.45
C ILE A 591 -23.99 -13.12 3.46
N SER A 592 -24.51 -11.93 3.20
CA SER A 592 -25.94 -11.67 3.03
C SER A 592 -26.35 -11.78 1.56
N ILE A 593 -27.57 -12.25 1.33
CA ILE A 593 -28.20 -12.43 0.03
C ILE A 593 -29.56 -11.77 0.09
N ASN A 594 -29.89 -10.99 -0.94
CA ASN A 594 -31.22 -10.46 -1.19
C ASN A 594 -31.51 -10.54 -2.68
N ASN A 595 -32.35 -11.50 -3.10
CA ASN A 595 -32.63 -11.79 -4.50
C ASN A 595 -31.35 -12.08 -5.32
N CYS A 596 -30.77 -13.27 -5.10
CA CYS A 596 -29.71 -13.83 -5.92
C CYS A 596 -29.92 -15.35 -6.03
N PRO A 597 -30.40 -15.90 -7.18
CA PRO A 597 -30.77 -17.30 -7.29
C PRO A 597 -29.57 -18.26 -7.35
N ILE A 598 -28.41 -17.80 -7.82
CA ILE A 598 -27.18 -18.59 -7.92
C ILE A 598 -26.09 -17.90 -7.08
N ILE A 599 -25.79 -18.39 -5.87
CA ILE A 599 -24.72 -17.80 -5.04
C ILE A 599 -23.35 -18.24 -5.56
N VAL A 600 -23.20 -19.53 -5.88
CA VAL A 600 -21.99 -20.07 -6.53
C VAL A 600 -22.41 -21.04 -7.65
N GLY A 601 -21.95 -20.79 -8.88
CA GLY A 601 -22.29 -21.60 -10.05
C GLY A 601 -21.96 -20.89 -11.36
N VAL A 602 -22.62 -21.27 -12.45
CA VAL A 602 -22.66 -20.55 -13.74
C VAL A 602 -24.06 -20.67 -14.37
N SER A 603 -24.44 -19.74 -15.25
CA SER A 603 -25.78 -19.74 -15.86
C SER A 603 -26.00 -21.02 -16.69
N GLY A 604 -27.22 -21.57 -16.64
CA GLY A 604 -27.58 -22.82 -17.33
C GLY A 604 -27.08 -24.12 -16.69
N ALA A 605 -26.32 -24.06 -15.59
CA ALA A 605 -25.84 -25.24 -14.84
C ALA A 605 -26.46 -25.32 -13.43
N THR A 606 -26.44 -26.51 -12.82
CA THR A 606 -26.85 -26.68 -11.42
C THR A 606 -25.97 -25.86 -10.48
N PRO A 607 -26.54 -25.00 -9.61
CA PRO A 607 -25.76 -24.24 -8.64
C PRO A 607 -24.97 -25.13 -7.65
N LYS A 608 -23.73 -24.74 -7.37
CA LYS A 608 -22.86 -25.33 -6.32
C LYS A 608 -23.26 -24.83 -4.94
N LEU A 609 -23.78 -23.60 -4.89
CA LEU A 609 -24.53 -23.05 -3.78
C LEU A 609 -25.73 -22.30 -4.36
N ALA A 610 -26.91 -22.92 -4.25
CA ALA A 610 -28.18 -22.28 -4.61
C ALA A 610 -28.48 -21.11 -3.65
N GLY A 611 -29.17 -20.09 -4.17
CA GLY A 611 -29.59 -18.93 -3.40
C GLY A 611 -31.11 -18.82 -3.27
N SER A 612 -31.60 -17.59 -3.29
CA SER A 612 -32.99 -17.25 -3.01
C SER A 612 -33.43 -16.02 -3.79
N SER A 613 -34.70 -15.96 -4.17
CA SER A 613 -35.37 -14.74 -4.68
C SER A 613 -35.75 -13.77 -3.55
N GLY A 614 -35.66 -14.20 -2.28
CA GLY A 614 -35.79 -13.35 -1.09
C GLY A 614 -34.46 -13.18 -0.36
N THR A 615 -34.52 -12.91 0.94
CA THR A 615 -33.35 -12.72 1.80
C THR A 615 -32.85 -14.02 2.44
N MET A 616 -31.53 -14.21 2.53
CA MET A 616 -30.88 -15.26 3.34
C MET A 616 -29.44 -14.88 3.73
N THR A 617 -28.81 -15.66 4.62
CA THR A 617 -27.40 -15.48 5.02
C THR A 617 -26.66 -16.81 4.89
N VAL A 618 -25.47 -16.80 4.28
CA VAL A 618 -24.56 -17.95 4.24
C VAL A 618 -23.52 -17.77 5.35
N ALA A 619 -23.64 -18.58 6.40
CA ALA A 619 -22.80 -18.47 7.59
C ALA A 619 -21.33 -18.84 7.32
N SER A 620 -21.07 -20.00 6.70
CA SER A 620 -19.74 -20.37 6.18
C SER A 620 -19.87 -21.44 5.09
N TRP A 621 -19.13 -21.32 3.98
CA TRP A 621 -19.11 -22.29 2.86
C TRP A 621 -17.74 -22.29 2.19
N VAL A 622 -17.25 -23.46 1.75
CA VAL A 622 -15.91 -23.58 1.15
C VAL A 622 -15.91 -24.59 -0.02
N GLN A 623 -15.29 -24.22 -1.15
CA GLN A 623 -14.74 -25.16 -2.13
C GLN A 623 -13.21 -25.18 -2.05
N GLY A 624 -12.61 -26.36 -2.02
CA GLY A 624 -11.16 -26.57 -1.86
C GLY A 624 -10.83 -27.73 -0.91
N ARG A 625 -9.61 -27.76 -0.36
CA ARG A 625 -9.18 -28.83 0.57
C ARG A 625 -9.35 -28.45 2.04
N LYS A 626 -10.06 -29.28 2.80
CA LYS A 626 -10.31 -29.14 4.24
C LYS A 626 -9.44 -30.10 5.07
N TYR A 627 -8.86 -29.58 6.16
CA TYR A 627 -8.07 -30.33 7.14
C TYR A 627 -8.62 -30.13 8.57
N THR A 628 -8.68 -31.22 9.34
CA THR A 628 -8.99 -31.23 10.78
C THR A 628 -8.12 -32.28 11.47
N GLN A 629 -8.01 -32.24 12.81
CA GLN A 629 -7.23 -33.22 13.58
C GLN A 629 -7.73 -34.68 13.37
N SER A 630 -9.00 -34.86 13.01
CA SER A 630 -9.61 -36.14 12.65
C SER A 630 -9.51 -36.52 11.16
N ALA A 631 -9.16 -35.57 10.28
CA ALA A 631 -9.08 -35.74 8.83
C ALA A 631 -7.73 -35.25 8.28
N GLN A 632 -6.65 -35.79 8.84
CA GLN A 632 -5.28 -35.28 8.65
C GLN A 632 -4.72 -35.41 7.22
N SER A 633 -5.25 -36.34 6.43
CA SER A 633 -4.94 -36.48 4.99
C SER A 633 -5.55 -35.37 4.12
N GLY A 634 -6.62 -34.73 4.62
CA GLY A 634 -7.38 -33.68 3.96
C GLY A 634 -8.45 -34.19 3.00
N GLN A 635 -9.61 -33.55 3.06
CA GLN A 635 -10.80 -33.88 2.26
C GLN A 635 -11.03 -32.81 1.19
N ASP A 636 -11.40 -33.22 -0.03
CA ASP A 636 -11.94 -32.29 -1.03
C ASP A 636 -13.37 -31.94 -0.63
N ILE A 637 -13.69 -30.64 -0.54
CA ILE A 637 -15.01 -30.14 -0.18
C ILE A 637 -15.53 -29.11 -1.17
N MET A 638 -16.87 -28.99 -1.21
CA MET A 638 -17.64 -27.96 -1.93
C MET A 638 -18.97 -27.83 -1.20
N GLY A 639 -18.96 -27.15 -0.05
CA GLY A 639 -20.10 -27.20 0.88
C GLY A 639 -19.99 -26.32 2.12
N SER A 640 -21.12 -26.27 2.85
CA SER A 640 -21.27 -25.47 4.07
C SER A 640 -20.38 -25.98 5.22
N ASN A 641 -19.96 -25.06 6.08
CA ASN A 641 -19.15 -25.33 7.27
C ASN A 641 -19.79 -24.64 8.49
N SER A 642 -19.38 -25.01 9.71
CA SER A 642 -19.74 -24.22 10.89
C SER A 642 -19.03 -22.86 10.83
N ALA A 643 -19.74 -21.78 11.18
CA ALA A 643 -19.11 -20.48 11.39
C ALA A 643 -18.12 -20.54 12.56
N PHE A 644 -17.12 -19.67 12.54
CA PHE A 644 -16.22 -19.47 13.68
C PHE A 644 -15.71 -18.03 13.66
N ARG A 645 -16.23 -17.25 14.61
CA ARG A 645 -16.11 -15.81 14.66
C ARG A 645 -15.99 -15.41 16.15
N PRO A 646 -14.77 -15.41 16.72
CA PRO A 646 -14.58 -15.17 18.15
C PRO A 646 -15.16 -13.82 18.57
N ALA A 647 -16.06 -13.81 19.56
CA ALA A 647 -16.90 -12.64 19.86
C ALA A 647 -16.12 -11.34 20.15
N GLY A 648 -14.91 -11.42 20.69
CA GLY A 648 -14.06 -10.24 20.92
C GLY A 648 -13.55 -9.55 19.64
N LEU A 649 -13.54 -10.25 18.50
CA LEU A 649 -13.13 -9.71 17.19
C LEU A 649 -14.26 -8.98 16.45
N LEU A 650 -15.47 -8.94 17.02
CA LEU A 650 -16.68 -8.47 16.33
C LEU A 650 -17.07 -7.04 16.72
N ASP A 651 -17.84 -6.42 15.84
CA ASP A 651 -18.60 -5.19 16.10
C ASP A 651 -20.04 -5.50 16.61
N SER A 652 -20.87 -4.46 16.73
CA SER A 652 -22.28 -4.56 17.14
C SER A 652 -23.13 -5.43 16.22
N ASP A 653 -22.73 -5.57 14.96
CA ASP A 653 -23.50 -6.20 13.89
C ASP A 653 -23.06 -7.65 13.67
N GLY A 654 -22.09 -8.14 14.45
CA GLY A 654 -21.49 -9.46 14.31
C GLY A 654 -20.51 -9.59 13.14
N LYS A 655 -20.18 -8.49 12.46
CA LYS A 655 -19.14 -8.43 11.42
C LYS A 655 -17.77 -8.42 12.10
N ILE A 656 -16.70 -8.77 11.36
CA ILE A 656 -15.34 -8.60 11.89
C ILE A 656 -15.08 -7.08 11.96
N LEU A 657 -14.76 -6.57 13.15
CA LEU A 657 -14.63 -5.14 13.39
C LEU A 657 -13.59 -4.54 12.42
N GLU A 658 -14.01 -3.54 11.66
CA GLU A 658 -13.15 -2.75 10.77
C GLU A 658 -13.22 -1.26 11.11
N ARG A 659 -12.15 -0.54 10.76
CA ARG A 659 -12.05 0.91 10.85
C ARG A 659 -11.17 1.38 9.70
N SER A 660 -11.60 2.37 8.94
CA SER A 660 -10.79 2.95 7.85
C SER A 660 -9.73 3.90 8.36
N LYS A 661 -8.61 3.99 7.63
CA LYS A 661 -7.58 5.02 7.85
C LYS A 661 -8.20 6.42 8.03
N PRO A 662 -7.96 7.10 9.17
CA PRO A 662 -8.32 8.50 9.33
C PRO A 662 -7.35 9.40 8.54
N SER A 663 -7.85 10.47 7.90
CA SER A 663 -7.01 11.55 7.36
C SER A 663 -7.26 12.90 8.03
N TYR A 664 -8.03 12.90 9.12
CA TYR A 664 -8.44 14.08 9.89
C TYR A 664 -9.13 15.12 9.01
N GLU A 665 -9.95 14.66 8.07
CA GLU A 665 -10.69 15.47 7.10
C GLU A 665 -11.45 16.62 7.77
N ASP A 666 -12.20 16.32 8.84
CA ASP A 666 -13.06 17.26 9.56
C ASP A 666 -12.36 18.16 10.59
N TYR A 667 -11.02 18.17 10.64
CA TYR A 667 -10.24 18.99 11.57
C TYR A 667 -9.93 20.38 10.99
N ALA A 668 -10.01 21.43 11.82
CA ALA A 668 -9.65 22.79 11.42
C ALA A 668 -8.12 22.94 11.36
N LEU A 669 -7.61 23.94 10.64
CA LEU A 669 -6.15 24.16 10.59
C LEU A 669 -5.56 24.47 11.98
N SER A 670 -6.35 25.04 12.90
CA SER A 670 -5.98 25.27 14.30
C SER A 670 -5.69 24.00 15.11
N ASP A 671 -6.20 22.86 14.63
CA ASP A 671 -6.21 21.59 15.34
C ASP A 671 -5.03 20.70 14.92
N ILE A 672 -4.21 21.18 13.99
CA ILE A 672 -3.03 20.52 13.44
C ILE A 672 -1.75 21.22 13.94
N LEU A 673 -0.74 20.46 14.36
CA LEU A 673 0.58 20.99 14.75
C LEU A 673 1.70 20.37 13.89
N SER A 674 2.48 21.21 13.19
CA SER A 674 3.70 20.79 12.46
C SER A 674 4.84 20.45 13.43
N VAL A 675 5.52 19.31 13.23
CA VAL A 675 6.77 18.99 13.96
C VAL A 675 7.89 19.99 13.69
N ARG A 676 7.93 20.59 12.49
CA ARG A 676 8.96 21.56 12.10
C ARG A 676 8.80 22.89 12.82
N ASP A 677 7.56 23.37 12.98
CA ASP A 677 7.26 24.56 13.77
C ASP A 677 7.40 24.33 15.29
N LEU A 678 7.36 23.06 15.72
CA LEU A 678 7.75 22.64 17.07
C LEU A 678 9.25 22.28 17.20
N GLY A 679 10.04 22.56 16.16
CA GLY A 679 11.50 22.65 16.22
C GLY A 679 12.28 21.52 15.54
N ALA A 680 11.64 20.42 15.12
CA ALA A 680 12.33 19.28 14.49
C ALA A 680 12.85 19.62 13.08
N LYS A 681 13.98 19.03 12.68
CA LYS A 681 14.71 19.37 11.44
C LYS A 681 14.47 18.40 10.29
N GLY A 682 14.24 17.12 10.57
CA GLY A 682 13.93 16.09 9.56
C GLY A 682 14.92 16.09 8.39
N ASP A 683 16.19 16.38 8.65
CA ASP A 683 17.21 16.66 7.63
C ASP A 683 18.16 15.48 7.36
N GLY A 684 17.92 14.32 7.98
CA GLY A 684 18.74 13.12 7.87
C GLY A 684 20.02 13.14 8.71
N THR A 685 20.31 14.21 9.45
CA THR A 685 21.56 14.40 10.20
C THR A 685 21.40 14.88 11.64
N THR A 686 20.50 15.83 11.90
CA THR A 686 20.21 16.35 13.23
C THR A 686 19.50 15.31 14.09
N ASP A 687 19.91 15.17 15.35
CA ASP A 687 19.18 14.39 16.35
C ASP A 687 17.89 15.13 16.76
N ASP A 688 16.77 14.64 16.23
CA ASP A 688 15.45 15.19 16.46
C ASP A 688 14.75 14.58 17.68
N THR A 689 15.38 13.67 18.43
CA THR A 689 14.73 12.89 19.52
C THR A 689 13.96 13.78 20.49
N ALA A 690 14.60 14.84 20.99
CA ALA A 690 13.99 15.74 21.96
C ALA A 690 12.85 16.57 21.33
N ALA A 691 13.07 17.12 20.13
CA ALA A 691 12.09 17.96 19.45
C ALA A 691 10.83 17.16 19.07
N LEU A 692 11.00 15.97 18.48
CA LEU A 692 9.91 15.08 18.10
C LEU A 692 9.13 14.60 19.34
N GLN A 693 9.82 14.22 20.42
CA GLN A 693 9.16 13.82 21.67
C GLN A 693 8.37 14.98 22.31
N SER A 694 8.92 16.19 22.34
CA SER A 694 8.20 17.39 22.81
C SER A 694 7.00 17.73 21.93
N ALA A 695 7.12 17.58 20.60
CA ALA A 695 6.03 17.83 19.67
C ALA A 695 4.85 16.84 19.87
N ILE A 696 5.15 15.55 19.98
CA ILE A 696 4.19 14.49 20.31
C ILE A 696 3.48 14.78 21.63
N ASN A 697 4.24 15.10 22.69
CA ASN A 697 3.67 15.40 24.00
C ASN A 697 2.76 16.64 23.98
N LYS A 698 3.12 17.68 23.23
CA LYS A 698 2.32 18.91 23.08
C LYS A 698 1.02 18.65 22.31
N ALA A 699 1.08 17.90 21.21
CA ALA A 699 -0.11 17.54 20.43
C ALA A 699 -1.11 16.74 21.27
N ALA A 700 -0.67 15.70 21.97
CA ALA A 700 -1.53 14.91 22.85
C ALA A 700 -2.11 15.74 24.00
N ALA A 701 -1.33 16.62 24.63
CA ALA A 701 -1.80 17.48 25.71
C ALA A 701 -2.83 18.54 25.24
N GLU A 702 -2.73 19.02 24.00
CA GLU A 702 -3.72 19.91 23.38
C GLU A 702 -4.87 19.17 22.68
N SER A 703 -4.89 17.82 22.71
CA SER A 703 -5.82 16.96 21.96
C SER A 703 -5.80 17.15 20.43
N LYS A 704 -4.69 17.65 19.90
CA LYS A 704 -4.46 18.00 18.50
C LYS A 704 -3.83 16.87 17.69
N VAL A 705 -3.93 16.98 16.38
CA VAL A 705 -3.24 16.11 15.43
C VAL A 705 -1.81 16.61 15.22
N LEU A 706 -0.82 15.73 15.39
CA LEU A 706 0.56 16.02 15.01
C LEU A 706 0.76 15.71 13.51
N TYR A 707 1.09 16.74 12.75
CA TYR A 707 1.54 16.62 11.37
C TYR A 707 3.06 16.47 11.33
N ILE A 708 3.53 15.30 10.88
CA ILE A 708 4.94 15.07 10.59
C ILE A 708 5.18 15.49 9.15
N ASP A 709 5.66 16.72 8.96
CA ASP A 709 6.14 17.23 7.67
C ASP A 709 7.16 16.25 7.05
N TYR A 710 7.31 16.22 5.73
CA TYR A 710 8.24 15.25 5.13
C TYR A 710 9.68 15.54 5.57
N GLY A 711 10.41 14.48 5.88
CA GLY A 711 11.78 14.54 6.34
C GLY A 711 12.30 13.19 6.81
N VAL A 712 13.57 13.16 7.18
CA VAL A 712 14.24 12.02 7.81
C VAL A 712 14.71 12.46 9.20
N TYR A 713 13.93 12.09 10.21
CA TYR A 713 14.09 12.50 11.60
C TYR A 713 14.98 11.48 12.31
N VAL A 714 16.24 11.83 12.55
CA VAL A 714 17.18 10.91 13.23
C VAL A 714 16.85 10.90 14.71
N VAL A 715 16.69 9.71 15.29
CA VAL A 715 16.45 9.54 16.73
C VAL A 715 17.49 8.61 17.35
N THR A 716 17.98 8.98 18.53
CA THR A 716 19.06 8.30 19.26
C THR A 716 18.61 7.64 20.56
N ASN A 717 17.34 7.80 20.93
CA ASN A 717 16.70 7.15 22.06
C ASN A 717 15.20 6.93 21.77
N THR A 718 14.50 6.19 22.63
CA THR A 718 13.07 5.86 22.46
C THR A 718 12.18 7.10 22.38
N ILE A 719 11.31 7.15 21.37
CA ILE A 719 10.14 8.03 21.29
C ILE A 719 8.94 7.30 21.88
N THR A 720 8.37 7.82 22.98
CA THR A 720 7.08 7.36 23.52
C THR A 720 5.95 8.20 22.94
N VAL A 721 4.95 7.54 22.36
CA VAL A 721 3.68 8.15 21.97
C VAL A 721 2.69 7.95 23.13
N PRO A 722 2.25 9.00 23.83
CA PRO A 722 1.35 8.90 24.98
C PRO A 722 -0.10 8.63 24.54
N PRO A 723 -0.99 8.23 25.46
CA PRO A 723 -2.43 8.18 25.21
C PRO A 723 -2.98 9.52 24.70
N ASN A 724 -4.06 9.44 23.92
CA ASN A 724 -4.75 10.53 23.23
C ASN A 724 -3.95 11.21 22.09
N SER A 725 -2.91 10.55 21.58
CA SER A 725 -2.14 11.02 20.42
C SER A 725 -2.83 10.71 19.09
N ARG A 726 -2.78 11.67 18.15
CA ARG A 726 -3.13 11.49 16.74
C ARG A 726 -1.96 11.96 15.89
N ILE A 727 -1.47 11.14 14.97
CA ILE A 727 -0.26 11.42 14.17
C ILE A 727 -0.54 11.12 12.69
N ILE A 728 -0.18 12.05 11.81
CA ILE A 728 -0.22 11.87 10.34
C ILE A 728 1.04 12.43 9.69
N GLY A 729 1.65 11.68 8.78
CA GLY A 729 2.79 12.15 7.98
C GLY A 729 2.43 12.73 6.61
N GLU A 730 3.25 13.67 6.14
CA GLU A 730 3.27 14.14 4.75
C GLU A 730 3.92 13.10 3.83
N THR A 731 3.15 12.36 3.05
CA THR A 731 3.59 11.18 2.28
C THR A 731 4.07 10.03 3.19
N TRP A 732 5.37 9.91 3.43
CA TRP A 732 5.99 8.95 4.36
C TRP A 732 7.31 9.51 4.95
N PRO A 733 7.25 10.47 5.89
CA PRO A 733 8.42 10.85 6.69
C PRO A 733 9.01 9.64 7.41
N VAL A 734 10.32 9.66 7.62
CA VAL A 734 11.07 8.54 8.21
C VAL A 734 11.56 8.90 9.61
N ILE A 735 11.12 8.15 10.63
CA ILE A 735 11.74 8.15 11.97
C ILE A 735 12.89 7.13 11.92
N LEU A 736 14.13 7.62 11.99
CA LEU A 736 15.34 6.86 11.66
C LEU A 736 16.21 6.63 12.91
N ALA A 737 16.18 5.41 13.44
CA ALA A 737 16.96 5.02 14.61
C ALA A 737 18.48 5.05 14.35
N SER A 738 19.23 5.65 15.26
CA SER A 738 20.69 5.77 15.22
C SER A 738 21.30 5.78 16.63
N GLY A 739 22.64 5.81 16.72
CA GLY A 739 23.36 5.90 18.00
C GLY A 739 23.34 4.61 18.84
N SER A 740 24.03 4.65 19.98
CA SER A 740 24.35 3.45 20.78
C SER A 740 23.18 2.85 21.56
N ALA A 741 22.06 3.56 21.71
CA ALA A 741 20.90 3.05 22.46
C ALA A 741 20.32 1.77 21.83
N PHE A 742 20.42 1.63 20.50
CA PHE A 742 19.82 0.53 19.75
C PHE A 742 20.82 -0.54 19.29
N THR A 743 22.05 -0.57 19.82
CA THR A 743 23.10 -1.51 19.35
C THR A 743 23.27 -2.78 20.20
N SER A 744 22.42 -3.00 21.22
CA SER A 744 22.55 -4.12 22.16
C SER A 744 21.50 -5.21 21.92
N THR A 745 21.94 -6.41 21.50
CA THR A 745 21.07 -7.60 21.41
C THR A 745 20.71 -8.18 22.78
N ALA A 746 21.51 -7.91 23.81
CA ALA A 746 21.26 -8.36 25.18
C ALA A 746 20.27 -7.45 25.94
N ASN A 747 20.20 -6.17 25.56
CA ASN A 747 19.28 -5.18 26.12
C ASN A 747 18.62 -4.41 24.96
N PRO A 748 17.73 -5.05 24.17
CA PRO A 748 17.08 -4.41 23.04
C PRO A 748 16.20 -3.25 23.51
N ARG A 749 16.04 -2.23 22.66
CA ARG A 749 15.31 -0.99 22.96
C ARG A 749 14.34 -0.61 21.85
N VAL A 750 13.20 -0.08 22.26
CA VAL A 750 12.14 0.38 21.37
C VAL A 750 12.52 1.72 20.71
N VAL A 751 12.32 1.86 19.40
CA VAL A 751 12.46 3.14 18.69
C VAL A 751 11.19 3.98 18.87
N VAL A 752 10.03 3.47 18.48
CA VAL A 752 8.71 4.13 18.68
C VAL A 752 7.79 3.25 19.55
N LYS A 753 7.35 3.78 20.69
CA LYS A 753 6.62 3.04 21.72
C LYS A 753 5.22 3.64 21.95
N PHE A 754 4.17 2.92 21.57
CA PHE A 754 2.79 3.37 21.64
C PHE A 754 2.16 3.00 22.99
N GLY A 755 2.12 3.99 23.89
CA GLY A 755 1.76 3.84 25.30
C GLY A 755 2.85 3.17 26.15
N GLU A 756 2.78 3.38 27.46
CA GLU A 756 3.46 2.54 28.46
C GLU A 756 2.58 1.33 28.84
N ALA A 757 3.19 0.28 29.35
CA ALA A 757 2.46 -0.92 29.80
C ALA A 757 1.47 -0.56 30.94
N GLY A 758 0.20 -0.97 30.78
CA GLY A 758 -0.87 -0.68 31.72
C GLY A 758 -1.55 0.69 31.53
N GLN A 759 -1.14 1.52 30.58
CA GLN A 759 -1.90 2.71 30.19
C GLN A 759 -3.12 2.35 29.34
N THR A 760 -4.22 3.06 29.56
CA THR A 760 -5.43 3.01 28.72
C THR A 760 -5.60 4.30 27.91
N GLY A 761 -6.45 4.25 26.89
CA GLY A 761 -6.80 5.40 26.06
C GLY A 761 -6.73 5.11 24.56
N PHE A 762 -6.42 6.12 23.76
CA PHE A 762 -6.51 6.09 22.30
C PHE A 762 -5.21 6.56 21.63
N ILE A 763 -4.74 5.87 20.59
CA ILE A 763 -3.63 6.31 19.74
C ILE A 763 -3.95 6.01 18.27
N GLU A 764 -3.68 6.98 17.40
CA GLU A 764 -3.67 6.78 15.95
C GLU A 764 -2.34 7.26 15.35
N GLY A 765 -1.81 6.48 14.40
CA GLY A 765 -0.67 6.86 13.57
C GLY A 765 -0.90 6.53 12.11
N THR A 766 -0.67 7.48 11.20
CA THR A 766 -0.89 7.28 9.77
C THR A 766 0.24 7.85 8.91
N ASN A 767 0.47 7.25 7.74
CA ASN A 767 1.38 7.77 6.70
C ASN A 767 2.83 8.05 7.18
N PHE A 768 3.51 7.13 7.89
CA PHE A 768 4.94 7.31 8.23
C PHE A 768 5.74 6.00 8.23
N VAL A 769 7.07 6.11 8.20
CA VAL A 769 7.99 4.96 8.20
C VAL A 769 8.88 5.00 9.44
N VAL A 770 9.07 3.85 10.09
CA VAL A 770 10.14 3.66 11.10
C VAL A 770 11.26 2.85 10.45
N GLY A 771 12.50 3.25 10.63
CA GLY A 771 13.67 2.58 10.06
C GLY A 771 14.91 2.71 10.91
N THR A 772 16.03 2.14 10.46
CA THR A 772 17.32 2.19 11.17
C THR A 772 18.47 2.62 10.27
N ARG A 773 19.52 3.18 10.88
CA ARG A 773 20.78 3.55 10.22
C ARG A 773 21.92 2.66 10.69
N GLY A 774 22.43 1.79 9.81
CA GLY A 774 23.52 0.86 10.10
C GLY A 774 23.14 -0.22 11.12
N ALA A 775 24.13 -0.74 11.84
CA ALA A 775 24.02 -1.94 12.69
C ALA A 775 23.24 -1.74 14.02
N MET A 776 21.96 -1.33 13.94
CA MET A 776 21.06 -1.15 15.09
C MET A 776 20.47 -2.48 15.58
N LYS A 777 21.34 -3.48 15.79
CA LYS A 777 21.00 -4.88 16.13
C LYS A 777 20.20 -5.12 17.42
N GLY A 778 19.96 -4.07 18.21
CA GLY A 778 19.10 -4.04 19.39
C GLY A 778 17.79 -3.26 19.21
N ALA A 779 17.51 -2.69 18.02
CA ALA A 779 16.29 -1.94 17.76
C ALA A 779 15.06 -2.85 17.69
N ILE A 780 14.06 -2.57 18.54
CA ILE A 780 12.67 -2.96 18.31
C ILE A 780 12.01 -1.73 17.67
N LEU A 781 11.70 -1.76 16.37
CA LEU A 781 11.29 -0.53 15.67
C LEU A 781 9.99 0.04 16.23
N MET A 782 8.98 -0.81 16.42
CA MET A 782 7.71 -0.43 17.03
C MET A 782 7.33 -1.38 18.16
N GLN A 783 6.83 -0.84 19.27
CA GLN A 783 6.17 -1.61 20.33
C GLN A 783 4.84 -0.97 20.71
N TRP A 784 3.77 -1.75 20.72
CA TRP A 784 2.46 -1.34 21.19
C TRP A 784 2.18 -1.89 22.58
N ASN A 785 1.78 -1.02 23.51
CA ASN A 785 1.43 -1.38 24.89
C ASN A 785 0.04 -0.90 25.32
N LEU A 786 -0.53 0.10 24.65
CA LEU A 786 -1.76 0.77 25.06
C LEU A 786 -2.97 -0.19 25.05
N ALA A 787 -3.71 -0.19 26.15
CA ALA A 787 -4.97 -0.91 26.29
C ALA A 787 -6.16 0.00 25.91
N SER A 788 -6.66 -0.09 24.67
CA SER A 788 -7.77 0.78 24.24
C SER A 788 -9.14 0.32 24.76
N THR A 789 -9.96 1.31 25.11
CA THR A 789 -11.25 1.15 25.77
C THR A 789 -12.30 1.97 25.00
N GLY A 790 -13.35 1.32 24.49
CA GLY A 790 -14.29 1.94 23.54
C GLY A 790 -13.78 1.84 22.10
N GLU A 791 -13.42 2.97 21.49
CA GLU A 791 -12.82 3.00 20.15
C GLU A 791 -11.56 2.13 20.04
N VAL A 792 -11.29 1.64 18.83
CA VAL A 792 -10.05 0.91 18.52
C VAL A 792 -8.96 1.89 18.12
N SER A 793 -7.77 1.71 18.69
CA SER A 793 -6.56 2.41 18.23
C SER A 793 -6.01 1.76 16.97
N GLY A 794 -5.06 2.39 16.27
CA GLY A 794 -4.40 1.71 15.16
C GLY A 794 -3.30 2.45 14.42
N LEU A 795 -2.66 1.71 13.52
CA LEU A 795 -1.66 2.20 12.56
C LEU A 795 -2.12 1.93 11.12
N TYR A 796 -2.05 2.94 10.25
CA TYR A 796 -2.62 2.90 8.90
C TYR A 796 -1.66 3.51 7.86
N ASP A 797 -1.24 2.75 6.84
CA ASP A 797 -0.12 3.16 5.97
C ASP A 797 1.14 3.56 6.80
N VAL A 798 1.43 2.77 7.83
CA VAL A 798 2.64 2.89 8.65
C VAL A 798 3.51 1.65 8.45
N HIS A 799 4.78 1.84 8.13
CA HIS A 799 5.66 0.76 7.69
C HIS A 799 6.95 0.72 8.51
N ALA A 800 7.54 -0.46 8.66
CA ALA A 800 8.93 -0.60 9.05
C ALA A 800 9.78 -0.89 7.79
N ARG A 801 10.89 -0.17 7.64
CA ARG A 801 11.88 -0.40 6.57
C ARG A 801 13.29 -0.44 7.13
N VAL A 802 13.95 -1.59 7.03
CA VAL A 802 15.33 -1.78 7.50
C VAL A 802 16.26 -2.09 6.32
N GLY A 803 17.05 -1.09 5.94
CA GLY A 803 17.97 -1.14 4.80
C GLY A 803 17.33 -0.92 3.44
N GLY A 804 18.15 -1.00 2.39
CA GLY A 804 17.72 -0.85 0.99
C GLY A 804 17.36 0.58 0.56
N PHE A 805 17.73 1.62 1.33
CA PHE A 805 17.42 3.02 0.97
C PHE A 805 18.52 4.02 1.35
N THR A 806 18.53 5.17 0.70
CA THR A 806 19.54 6.24 0.91
C THR A 806 19.55 6.74 2.35
N GLY A 807 20.73 6.81 2.95
CA GLY A 807 20.92 7.25 4.33
C GLY A 807 20.57 6.21 5.40
N SER A 808 20.20 4.98 5.01
CA SER A 808 20.12 3.81 5.91
C SER A 808 21.49 3.22 6.25
N ASN A 809 22.53 3.47 5.44
CA ASN A 809 23.85 2.83 5.54
C ASN A 809 23.76 1.28 5.61
N LEU A 810 22.72 0.72 4.98
CA LEU A 810 22.37 -0.69 4.88
C LEU A 810 21.96 -0.96 3.41
N ASP A 811 22.79 -0.46 2.49
CA ASP A 811 22.60 -0.35 1.05
C ASP A 811 23.49 -1.36 0.30
N ALA A 812 23.43 -1.37 -1.04
CA ALA A 812 24.28 -2.24 -1.86
C ALA A 812 25.78 -1.89 -1.86
N ASN A 813 26.21 -0.76 -1.29
CA ASN A 813 27.63 -0.50 -1.02
C ASN A 813 28.11 -1.22 0.23
N THR A 814 27.22 -1.41 1.21
CA THR A 814 27.52 -1.92 2.55
C THR A 814 27.17 -3.41 2.71
N CYS A 815 26.09 -3.84 2.07
CA CYS A 815 25.39 -5.10 2.34
C CYS A 815 25.07 -5.92 1.08
N LEU A 816 25.80 -5.73 -0.03
CA LEU A 816 25.67 -6.54 -1.24
C LEU A 816 25.69 -8.05 -0.93
N LYS A 817 24.85 -8.85 -1.60
CA LYS A 817 24.75 -10.29 -1.34
C LYS A 817 26.09 -11.05 -1.53
N THR A 818 26.39 -11.94 -0.59
CA THR A 818 27.61 -12.77 -0.61
C THR A 818 27.31 -14.28 -0.59
N PRO A 819 26.67 -14.86 -1.63
CA PRO A 819 26.23 -16.26 -1.62
C PRO A 819 27.37 -17.30 -1.52
N SER A 820 28.62 -16.89 -1.76
CA SER A 820 29.82 -17.72 -1.60
C SER A 820 30.45 -17.64 -0.20
N SER A 821 29.79 -17.02 0.77
CA SER A 821 30.31 -16.79 2.13
C SER A 821 29.23 -17.01 3.19
N THR A 822 29.57 -17.74 4.25
CA THR A 822 28.76 -17.90 5.48
C THR A 822 29.10 -16.86 6.56
N ALA A 823 30.11 -16.02 6.34
CA ALA A 823 30.54 -15.00 7.30
C ALA A 823 29.56 -13.81 7.31
N VAL A 824 28.89 -13.59 8.44
CA VAL A 824 27.96 -12.48 8.63
C VAL A 824 28.70 -11.15 8.68
N ASN A 825 28.38 -10.25 7.75
CA ASN A 825 28.75 -8.84 7.85
C ASN A 825 27.99 -8.18 9.02
N GLN A 826 28.70 -7.93 10.12
CA GLN A 826 28.13 -7.34 11.34
C GLN A 826 27.57 -5.92 11.14
N ASN A 827 28.00 -5.21 10.10
CA ASN A 827 27.47 -3.89 9.77
C ASN A 827 26.03 -3.94 9.24
N CYS A 828 25.61 -5.11 8.73
CA CYS A 828 24.30 -5.32 8.11
C CYS A 828 23.24 -5.89 9.06
N VAL A 829 23.52 -5.95 10.37
CA VAL A 829 22.57 -6.42 11.39
C VAL A 829 21.70 -5.25 11.84
N GLY A 830 20.66 -4.96 11.05
CA GLY A 830 19.93 -3.69 11.06
C GLY A 830 18.89 -3.50 12.16
N ALA A 831 18.30 -4.58 12.71
CA ALA A 831 17.31 -4.50 13.80
C ALA A 831 17.17 -5.82 14.59
N TYR A 832 16.60 -5.75 15.80
CA TYR A 832 16.26 -6.90 16.64
C TYR A 832 14.86 -7.44 16.36
N MET A 833 13.89 -6.55 16.14
CA MET A 833 12.49 -6.85 15.84
C MET A 833 11.82 -5.68 15.11
N LEU A 834 10.90 -5.94 14.18
CA LEU A 834 10.15 -4.87 13.50
C LEU A 834 8.93 -4.39 14.31
N MET A 835 8.15 -5.30 14.91
CA MET A 835 6.95 -4.97 15.67
C MET A 835 6.70 -5.89 16.88
N HIS A 836 6.43 -5.32 18.05
CA HIS A 836 5.95 -6.02 19.24
C HIS A 836 4.57 -5.52 19.67
N VAL A 837 3.54 -6.36 19.61
CA VAL A 837 2.23 -6.12 20.24
C VAL A 837 2.25 -6.82 21.61
N SER A 838 2.44 -6.05 22.68
CA SER A 838 2.72 -6.61 24.00
C SER A 838 1.47 -7.13 24.72
N LYS A 839 1.68 -7.81 25.85
CA LYS A 839 0.63 -8.43 26.69
C LYS A 839 -0.41 -7.43 27.23
N THR A 840 -0.12 -6.13 27.27
CA THR A 840 -1.08 -5.09 27.69
C THR A 840 -1.79 -4.41 26.53
N ALA A 841 -1.37 -4.63 25.29
CA ALA A 841 -2.05 -4.07 24.12
C ALA A 841 -3.50 -4.57 24.06
N SER A 842 -4.46 -3.70 23.72
CA SER A 842 -5.86 -4.09 23.53
C SER A 842 -6.54 -3.22 22.49
N ARG A 843 -7.40 -3.83 21.67
CA ARG A 843 -8.25 -3.18 20.67
C ARG A 843 -7.45 -2.33 19.68
N VAL A 844 -6.58 -2.99 18.92
CA VAL A 844 -5.64 -2.36 17.97
C VAL A 844 -5.84 -2.89 16.55
N VAL A 845 -5.92 -1.97 15.58
CA VAL A 845 -6.01 -2.25 14.14
C VAL A 845 -4.68 -1.90 13.46
N PHE A 846 -4.22 -2.76 12.55
CA PHE A 846 -3.10 -2.50 11.65
C PHE A 846 -3.59 -2.64 10.21
N GLU A 847 -3.59 -1.56 9.42
CA GLU A 847 -4.13 -1.54 8.04
C GLU A 847 -3.06 -1.07 7.04
N ASN A 848 -2.82 -1.86 5.99
CA ASN A 848 -1.74 -1.67 5.01
C ASN A 848 -0.33 -1.50 5.63
N THR A 849 -0.08 -2.11 6.78
CA THR A 849 1.22 -2.02 7.45
C THR A 849 2.19 -3.03 6.83
N TRP A 850 3.39 -2.55 6.47
CA TRP A 850 4.43 -3.36 5.83
C TRP A 850 5.68 -3.38 6.71
N TRP A 851 6.13 -4.55 7.11
CA TRP A 851 7.29 -4.75 7.98
C TRP A 851 8.40 -5.45 7.17
N TRP A 852 9.14 -4.67 6.39
CA TRP A 852 10.11 -5.15 5.40
C TRP A 852 11.55 -4.96 5.85
N THR A 853 12.29 -6.07 5.85
CA THR A 853 13.76 -6.10 5.93
C THR A 853 14.31 -6.19 4.52
N ALA A 854 15.16 -5.27 4.09
CA ALA A 854 15.44 -5.12 2.67
C ALA A 854 16.19 -6.32 2.05
N ASP A 855 15.58 -6.91 1.01
CA ASP A 855 16.17 -7.93 0.16
C ASP A 855 16.95 -7.33 -1.03
N HIS A 856 16.63 -6.08 -1.44
CA HIS A 856 17.28 -5.33 -2.52
C HIS A 856 17.37 -3.82 -2.23
N ASP A 857 18.08 -3.09 -3.10
CA ASP A 857 18.31 -1.66 -2.99
C ASP A 857 17.34 -0.83 -3.87
N LEU A 858 16.68 0.17 -3.27
CA LEU A 858 15.64 1.00 -3.87
C LEU A 858 16.14 2.36 -4.41
N ASP A 859 17.42 2.70 -4.24
CA ASP A 859 17.94 4.04 -4.62
C ASP A 859 19.27 3.99 -5.39
N LEU A 860 20.13 3.00 -5.14
CA LEU A 860 21.38 2.85 -5.87
C LEU A 860 21.14 2.18 -7.23
N SER A 861 21.56 2.84 -8.31
CA SER A 861 21.35 2.46 -9.75
C SER A 861 21.66 1.02 -10.19
N ALA A 862 22.26 0.19 -9.33
CA ALA A 862 22.42 -1.24 -9.56
C ALA A 862 21.18 -2.07 -9.18
N HIS A 863 20.31 -1.53 -8.30
CA HIS A 863 19.12 -2.17 -7.71
C HIS A 863 19.39 -3.63 -7.29
N GLY A 864 20.55 -3.84 -6.68
CA GLY A 864 21.10 -5.16 -6.40
C GLY A 864 20.47 -5.79 -5.15
N GLN A 865 20.33 -7.11 -5.16
CA GLN A 865 19.98 -7.86 -3.96
C GLN A 865 21.06 -7.73 -2.88
N ILE A 866 20.61 -7.51 -1.65
CA ILE A 866 21.43 -7.28 -0.45
C ILE A 866 21.12 -8.31 0.64
N THR A 867 21.97 -8.35 1.67
CA THR A 867 21.88 -9.23 2.83
C THR A 867 21.79 -8.38 4.10
N VAL A 868 20.57 -7.96 4.45
CA VAL A 868 20.29 -7.26 5.72
C VAL A 868 19.68 -8.24 6.72
N PHE A 869 20.17 -8.23 7.97
CA PHE A 869 19.73 -9.16 9.00
C PHE A 869 18.85 -8.44 10.05
N VAL A 870 17.59 -8.83 10.13
CA VAL A 870 16.69 -8.47 11.24
C VAL A 870 16.22 -9.74 11.94
N GLY A 871 16.20 -9.73 13.27
CA GLY A 871 15.88 -10.93 14.04
C GLY A 871 14.47 -11.46 13.80
N ARG A 872 13.47 -10.59 13.92
CA ARG A 872 12.04 -10.95 14.06
C ARG A 872 11.17 -9.93 13.33
N GLY A 873 10.13 -10.37 12.65
CA GLY A 873 9.11 -9.50 12.09
C GLY A 873 8.17 -8.98 13.17
N VAL A 874 7.01 -9.60 13.28
CA VAL A 874 5.94 -9.24 14.22
C VAL A 874 5.83 -10.28 15.33
N LEU A 875 5.86 -9.86 16.59
CA LEU A 875 5.49 -10.67 17.76
C LEU A 875 4.20 -10.13 18.38
N ILE A 876 3.20 -10.99 18.59
CA ILE A 876 1.94 -10.66 19.28
C ILE A 876 1.84 -11.53 20.55
N GLU A 877 1.66 -10.88 21.70
CA GLU A 877 1.45 -11.52 23.00
C GLU A 877 0.15 -11.08 23.70
N SER A 878 -0.69 -10.27 23.04
CA SER A 878 -1.97 -9.83 23.61
C SER A 878 -3.02 -10.94 23.61
N THR A 879 -3.78 -11.03 24.71
CA THR A 879 -5.00 -11.86 24.83
C THR A 879 -6.28 -11.10 24.45
N GLN A 880 -6.15 -9.82 24.11
CA GLN A 880 -7.24 -8.91 23.78
C GLN A 880 -7.33 -8.69 22.26
N PRO A 881 -8.47 -8.18 21.74
CA PRO A 881 -8.69 -8.09 20.29
C PRO A 881 -7.63 -7.29 19.52
N ILE A 882 -7.03 -7.94 18.52
CA ILE A 882 -6.09 -7.33 17.56
C ILE A 882 -6.54 -7.70 16.13
N TRP A 883 -6.55 -6.74 15.21
CA TRP A 883 -6.89 -6.95 13.79
C TRP A 883 -5.77 -6.50 12.87
N LEU A 884 -5.40 -7.35 11.90
CA LEU A 884 -4.43 -7.07 10.84
C LEU A 884 -5.13 -7.14 9.48
N TYR A 885 -5.17 -6.04 8.74
CA TYR A 885 -5.80 -5.89 7.43
C TYR A 885 -4.76 -5.60 6.35
N GLY A 886 -4.56 -6.55 5.44
CA GLY A 886 -3.60 -6.44 4.33
C GLY A 886 -2.18 -6.14 4.78
N THR A 887 -1.67 -6.86 5.78
CA THR A 887 -0.35 -6.60 6.37
C THR A 887 0.69 -7.59 5.85
N ALA A 888 1.91 -7.11 5.60
CA ALA A 888 3.02 -7.92 5.12
C ALA A 888 4.22 -7.85 6.08
N SER A 889 4.91 -8.97 6.30
CA SER A 889 6.09 -9.06 7.16
C SER A 889 7.12 -9.96 6.50
N GLU A 890 8.32 -9.45 6.24
CA GLU A 890 9.21 -10.07 5.25
C GLU A 890 10.71 -10.02 5.59
N HIS A 891 11.39 -11.07 5.17
CA HIS A 891 12.84 -11.25 5.18
C HIS A 891 13.51 -11.19 6.58
N ASN A 892 12.74 -11.39 7.65
CA ASN A 892 13.27 -11.53 9.01
C ASN A 892 13.85 -12.94 9.25
N VAL A 893 14.80 -13.08 10.18
CA VAL A 893 15.62 -14.30 10.36
C VAL A 893 14.87 -15.45 11.05
N LEU A 894 14.11 -15.17 12.11
CA LEU A 894 13.49 -16.17 12.99
C LEU A 894 12.04 -16.47 12.63
N TYR A 895 11.24 -15.43 12.41
CA TYR A 895 9.84 -15.53 12.01
C TYR A 895 9.38 -14.21 11.41
N GLN A 896 8.41 -14.30 10.51
CA GLN A 896 7.74 -13.13 9.94
C GLN A 896 6.55 -12.72 10.82
N TYR A 897 5.70 -13.67 11.24
CA TYR A 897 4.72 -13.49 12.31
C TYR A 897 4.87 -14.56 13.39
N GLN A 898 4.84 -14.15 14.66
CA GLN A 898 4.71 -15.04 15.81
C GLN A 898 3.61 -14.56 16.76
N LEU A 899 2.74 -15.47 17.17
CA LEU A 899 1.75 -15.28 18.24
C LEU A 899 2.18 -16.16 19.43
N THR A 900 2.23 -15.63 20.65
CA THR A 900 2.66 -16.42 21.82
C THR A 900 1.91 -16.06 23.10
N ASN A 901 1.19 -17.04 23.64
CA ASN A 901 0.20 -16.85 24.71
C ASN A 901 -0.89 -15.81 24.34
N ALA A 902 -1.13 -15.64 23.04
CA ALA A 902 -2.01 -14.62 22.48
C ALA A 902 -3.44 -15.13 22.28
N ALA A 903 -4.41 -14.24 22.24
CA ALA A 903 -5.79 -14.60 21.96
C ALA A 903 -6.61 -13.50 21.31
N ASN A 904 -7.63 -13.90 20.55
CA ASN A 904 -8.53 -13.00 19.81
C ASN A 904 -7.77 -12.16 18.78
N VAL A 905 -7.06 -12.83 17.86
CA VAL A 905 -6.29 -12.17 16.79
C VAL A 905 -6.91 -12.48 15.43
N TYR A 906 -7.17 -11.43 14.66
CA TYR A 906 -7.64 -11.50 13.28
C TYR A 906 -6.53 -11.10 12.29
N MET A 907 -6.40 -11.83 11.18
CA MET A 907 -5.40 -11.63 10.14
C MET A 907 -6.05 -11.81 8.76
N GLY A 908 -6.24 -10.73 7.99
CA GLY A 908 -7.08 -10.76 6.77
C GLY A 908 -6.69 -9.73 5.69
N MET A 909 -5.87 -10.08 4.69
CA MET A 909 -4.97 -11.23 4.65
C MET A 909 -3.56 -10.85 5.13
N ILE A 910 -2.71 -11.86 5.32
CA ILE A 910 -1.29 -11.68 5.65
C ILE A 910 -0.39 -12.24 4.54
N GLN A 911 0.71 -11.55 4.26
CA GLN A 911 1.72 -11.97 3.29
C GLN A 911 3.12 -12.00 3.92
N THR A 912 3.94 -12.99 3.53
CA THR A 912 5.32 -13.14 4.03
C THR A 912 6.29 -13.71 3.01
N GLU A 913 7.56 -13.32 3.12
CA GLU A 913 8.69 -13.92 2.41
C GLU A 913 9.86 -14.28 3.35
N THR A 914 10.43 -15.47 3.17
CA THR A 914 11.68 -15.90 3.83
C THR A 914 12.89 -15.14 3.25
N PRO A 915 13.85 -14.67 4.05
CA PRO A 915 15.01 -13.93 3.54
C PRO A 915 15.85 -14.74 2.54
N TYR A 916 16.16 -14.13 1.40
CA TYR A 916 16.71 -14.82 0.22
C TYR A 916 18.08 -15.46 0.43
N TYR A 917 18.84 -14.95 1.40
CA TYR A 917 20.12 -15.53 1.80
C TYR A 917 19.98 -16.88 2.51
N GLN A 918 18.87 -17.16 3.21
CA GLN A 918 18.72 -18.43 3.94
C GLN A 918 18.73 -19.62 2.96
N SER A 919 19.43 -20.73 3.26
CA SER A 919 20.03 -21.12 4.54
C SER A 919 21.52 -20.73 4.72
N ASN A 920 21.97 -19.66 4.07
CA ASN A 920 23.31 -19.09 4.21
C ASN A 920 23.29 -17.65 4.80
N PRO A 921 23.39 -17.47 6.13
CA PRO A 921 23.43 -18.51 7.16
C PRO A 921 22.03 -19.05 7.49
N VAL A 922 21.99 -20.15 8.24
CA VAL A 922 20.77 -20.73 8.84
C VAL A 922 20.23 -19.86 9.98
N ALA A 923 18.90 -19.83 10.15
CA ALA A 923 18.29 -19.35 11.38
C ALA A 923 18.83 -20.16 12.59
N PRO A 924 19.10 -19.55 13.75
CA PRO A 924 18.78 -18.18 14.16
C PRO A 924 19.83 -17.10 13.77
N THR A 925 20.93 -17.50 13.11
CA THR A 925 22.11 -16.66 12.83
C THR A 925 21.74 -15.36 12.07
N PRO A 926 22.24 -14.18 12.47
CA PRO A 926 23.26 -13.90 13.50
C PRO A 926 22.73 -13.72 14.94
N PHE A 927 21.44 -13.94 15.17
CA PHE A 927 20.84 -13.77 16.49
C PHE A 927 20.96 -15.06 17.31
N SER A 928 20.94 -14.92 18.64
CA SER A 928 20.75 -16.05 19.55
C SER A 928 19.26 -16.27 19.79
N VAL A 929 18.85 -17.52 19.94
CA VAL A 929 17.52 -17.88 20.47
C VAL A 929 17.39 -17.27 21.88
N ASN A 930 16.34 -16.51 22.12
CA ASN A 930 16.09 -15.88 23.41
C ASN A 930 14.70 -16.27 23.92
N ALA A 931 14.67 -17.09 24.98
CA ALA A 931 13.45 -17.62 25.58
C ALA A 931 12.49 -16.52 26.09
N THR A 932 12.99 -15.33 26.45
CA THR A 932 12.14 -14.19 26.86
C THR A 932 11.20 -13.74 25.74
N TRP A 933 11.58 -13.93 24.48
CA TRP A 933 10.75 -13.62 23.30
C TRP A 933 10.10 -14.86 22.68
N ASN A 934 10.20 -16.00 23.37
CA ASN A 934 9.70 -17.31 22.95
C ASN A 934 10.18 -17.72 21.55
N ASP A 935 11.44 -17.40 21.21
CA ASP A 935 12.01 -17.66 19.88
C ASP A 935 11.99 -19.17 19.51
N PRO A 936 11.83 -19.52 18.23
CA PRO A 936 11.92 -20.90 17.77
C PRO A 936 13.34 -21.47 17.93
N ASP A 937 13.49 -22.56 18.68
CA ASP A 937 14.75 -23.31 18.74
C ASP A 937 14.88 -24.24 17.51
N TYR A 938 15.45 -23.67 16.45
CA TYR A 938 15.77 -24.38 15.21
C TYR A 938 16.76 -25.55 15.37
N ASN A 939 17.46 -25.68 16.50
CA ASN A 939 18.24 -26.88 16.77
C ASN A 939 17.32 -28.00 17.28
N ALA A 940 16.49 -27.73 18.30
CA ALA A 940 15.52 -28.71 18.81
C ALA A 940 14.55 -29.17 17.71
N ILE A 941 13.99 -28.24 16.94
CA ILE A 941 13.02 -28.52 15.86
C ILE A 941 13.63 -29.40 14.75
N CYS A 942 14.85 -29.10 14.31
CA CYS A 942 15.44 -29.73 13.12
C CYS A 942 16.39 -30.92 13.41
N THR A 943 16.66 -31.25 14.68
CA THR A 943 17.57 -32.37 15.03
C THR A 943 16.99 -33.72 14.59
N SER A 944 15.68 -33.91 14.68
CA SER A 944 14.97 -35.11 14.22
C SER A 944 15.11 -35.37 12.71
N LEU A 945 15.42 -34.34 11.93
CA LEU A 945 15.64 -34.43 10.47
C LEU A 945 17.12 -34.61 10.10
N GLY A 946 18.00 -34.93 11.05
CA GLY A 946 19.44 -35.07 10.78
C GLY A 946 20.15 -33.75 10.46
N GLY A 947 19.54 -32.59 10.77
CA GLY A 947 20.17 -31.27 10.65
C GLY A 947 20.02 -30.57 9.30
N VAL A 948 19.07 -31.00 8.44
CA VAL A 948 18.77 -30.40 7.12
C VAL A 948 18.70 -28.85 7.16
N SER A 949 19.45 -28.20 6.25
CA SER A 949 19.60 -26.74 6.15
C SER A 949 18.28 -26.00 5.91
N THR A 950 17.41 -26.53 5.05
CA THR A 950 16.13 -25.93 4.67
C THR A 950 15.08 -25.99 5.79
N CYS A 951 15.31 -26.75 6.86
CA CYS A 951 14.51 -26.70 8.08
C CYS A 951 14.85 -25.48 8.96
N LYS A 952 16.10 -25.02 8.96
CA LYS A 952 16.55 -23.88 9.76
C LYS A 952 16.31 -22.55 9.03
N LYS A 953 15.04 -22.31 8.69
CA LYS A 953 14.55 -21.14 7.94
C LYS A 953 13.37 -20.48 8.65
N SER A 954 13.26 -19.17 8.50
CA SER A 954 12.24 -18.34 9.16
C SER A 954 10.82 -18.86 8.92
N TYR A 955 10.05 -19.05 9.99
CA TYR A 955 8.61 -19.32 9.86
C TYR A 955 7.87 -18.14 9.22
N GLY A 956 6.90 -18.42 8.34
CA GLY A 956 5.95 -17.42 7.89
C GLY A 956 4.99 -17.04 9.01
N VAL A 957 4.35 -18.05 9.63
CA VAL A 957 3.50 -17.88 10.82
C VAL A 957 3.84 -18.95 11.85
N ARG A 958 4.04 -18.55 13.11
CA ARG A 958 4.16 -19.46 14.25
C ARG A 958 3.18 -19.06 15.34
N THR A 959 2.39 -19.99 15.86
CA THR A 959 1.56 -19.76 17.06
C THR A 959 2.00 -20.69 18.17
N GLN A 960 2.05 -20.19 19.41
CA GLN A 960 2.39 -20.97 20.60
C GLN A 960 1.43 -20.64 21.75
N ASN A 961 0.85 -21.66 22.38
CA ASN A 961 -0.04 -21.53 23.55
C ASN A 961 -1.18 -20.51 23.33
N SER A 962 -1.71 -20.39 22.11
CA SER A 962 -2.59 -19.28 21.69
C SER A 962 -4.01 -19.79 21.40
N ASN A 963 -5.03 -18.94 21.47
CA ASN A 963 -6.44 -19.35 21.33
C ASN A 963 -7.31 -18.29 20.62
N ASN A 964 -8.42 -18.66 19.96
CA ASN A 964 -9.29 -17.73 19.23
C ASN A 964 -8.55 -16.96 18.11
N ILE A 965 -7.89 -17.68 17.21
CA ILE A 965 -7.10 -17.11 16.11
C ILE A 965 -7.84 -17.27 14.78
N LEU A 966 -7.99 -16.19 14.01
CA LEU A 966 -8.78 -16.17 12.77
C LEU A 966 -7.97 -15.59 11.61
N ILE A 967 -7.64 -16.44 10.62
CA ILE A 967 -6.80 -16.08 9.48
C ILE A 967 -7.60 -16.25 8.18
N TYR A 968 -7.84 -15.14 7.47
CA TYR A 968 -8.60 -15.03 6.22
C TYR A 968 -7.64 -14.73 5.06
N GLY A 969 -7.09 -15.78 4.46
CA GLY A 969 -6.08 -15.69 3.43
C GLY A 969 -4.68 -15.51 4.03
N ALA A 970 -3.75 -16.33 3.59
CA ALA A 970 -2.33 -16.19 3.93
C ALA A 970 -1.47 -16.54 2.70
N GLY A 971 -0.53 -15.67 2.35
CA GLY A 971 0.40 -15.86 1.23
C GLY A 971 1.84 -15.93 1.74
N LEU A 972 2.37 -17.13 1.95
CA LEU A 972 3.62 -17.32 2.70
C LEU A 972 4.68 -18.03 1.83
N TYR A 973 5.72 -17.32 1.42
CA TYR A 973 6.60 -17.75 0.32
C TYR A 973 8.07 -17.92 0.75
N SER A 974 8.76 -18.91 0.15
CA SER A 974 10.21 -19.13 0.30
C SER A 974 10.85 -19.27 -1.07
N PHE A 975 11.26 -18.15 -1.67
CA PHE A 975 11.61 -18.11 -3.09
C PHE A 975 13.01 -18.62 -3.47
N TYR A 976 13.88 -18.86 -2.48
CA TYR A 976 15.31 -19.11 -2.70
C TYR A 976 15.90 -20.06 -1.64
N GLU A 977 16.95 -20.78 -2.01
CA GLU A 977 18.02 -21.21 -1.10
C GLU A 977 19.31 -20.46 -1.47
N ASN A 978 19.85 -19.63 -0.57
CA ASN A 978 21.09 -18.88 -0.79
C ASN A 978 21.13 -18.10 -2.13
N TYR A 979 20.07 -17.34 -2.41
CA TYR A 979 19.84 -16.62 -3.68
C TYR A 979 19.75 -17.50 -4.95
N VAL A 980 19.57 -18.81 -4.82
CA VAL A 980 19.33 -19.76 -5.94
C VAL A 980 17.89 -20.27 -5.90
N GLN A 981 17.23 -20.39 -7.06
CA GLN A 981 15.78 -20.71 -7.17
C GLN A 981 15.49 -22.13 -7.66
N THR A 982 16.49 -23.01 -7.76
CA THR A 982 16.32 -24.40 -8.24
C THR A 982 15.34 -25.22 -7.39
N CYS A 983 15.20 -24.87 -6.11
CA CYS A 983 14.28 -25.51 -5.17
C CYS A 983 12.78 -25.19 -5.39
N LEU A 984 12.43 -24.36 -6.38
CA LEU A 984 11.03 -24.04 -6.71
C LEU A 984 10.32 -25.09 -7.57
N THR A 985 11.05 -26.05 -8.14
CA THR A 985 10.48 -27.12 -9.00
C THR A 985 9.81 -28.24 -8.22
N ASP A 986 10.20 -28.44 -6.96
CA ASP A 986 9.74 -29.49 -6.05
C ASP A 986 9.31 -28.96 -4.66
N GLU A 987 9.17 -27.63 -4.55
CA GLU A 987 8.89 -26.87 -3.31
C GLU A 987 9.90 -27.11 -2.17
N SER A 988 11.12 -27.56 -2.47
CA SER A 988 12.14 -27.94 -1.47
C SER A 988 12.85 -26.76 -0.77
N CYS A 989 12.55 -25.50 -1.14
CA CYS A 989 13.30 -24.34 -0.63
C CYS A 989 13.27 -24.24 0.91
N GLN A 990 12.23 -24.73 1.57
CA GLN A 990 12.04 -24.68 3.01
C GLN A 990 11.24 -25.88 3.52
N LYS A 991 11.58 -26.41 4.71
CA LYS A 991 10.88 -27.59 5.24
C LYS A 991 9.48 -27.27 5.77
N TYR A 992 9.37 -26.22 6.58
CA TYR A 992 8.17 -25.85 7.35
C TYR A 992 7.86 -24.37 7.17
N MET A 993 6.61 -24.02 6.80
CA MET A 993 6.18 -22.64 6.62
C MET A 993 5.32 -22.12 7.80
N VAL A 994 4.34 -22.90 8.24
CA VAL A 994 3.48 -22.57 9.39
C VAL A 994 3.61 -23.63 10.50
N SER A 995 3.67 -23.19 11.76
CA SER A 995 3.62 -24.08 12.93
C SER A 995 2.58 -23.61 13.96
N PHE A 996 1.69 -24.51 14.37
CA PHE A 996 0.73 -24.31 15.45
C PHE A 996 1.07 -25.22 16.65
N GLU A 997 1.67 -24.63 17.68
CA GLU A 997 2.09 -25.29 18.92
C GLU A 997 1.06 -24.99 20.03
N ASN A 998 0.45 -26.03 20.63
CA ASN A 998 -0.56 -25.90 21.70
C ASN A 998 -1.58 -24.78 21.42
N THR A 999 -2.14 -24.74 20.20
CA THR A 999 -3.00 -23.66 19.74
C THR A 999 -4.38 -24.19 19.42
N ASP A 1000 -5.35 -23.78 20.25
CA ASP A 1000 -6.76 -24.19 20.19
C ASP A 1000 -7.61 -23.08 19.56
N ASN A 1001 -8.87 -23.37 19.21
CA ASN A 1001 -9.79 -22.44 18.54
C ASN A 1001 -9.10 -21.57 17.47
N ILE A 1002 -8.50 -22.22 16.47
CA ILE A 1002 -7.85 -21.57 15.34
C ILE A 1002 -8.53 -21.98 14.03
N ARG A 1003 -8.79 -20.99 13.17
CA ARG A 1003 -9.31 -21.20 11.82
C ARG A 1003 -8.53 -20.41 10.78
N LEU A 1004 -8.27 -21.10 9.68
CA LEU A 1004 -7.37 -20.69 8.62
C LEU A 1004 -8.05 -20.99 7.29
N TYR A 1005 -8.52 -19.95 6.62
CA TYR A 1005 -9.10 -20.03 5.28
C TYR A 1005 -8.05 -19.62 4.24
N ALA A 1006 -7.93 -20.37 3.15
CA ALA A 1006 -7.02 -20.10 2.03
C ALA A 1006 -5.55 -19.80 2.44
N LEU A 1007 -4.92 -20.71 3.20
CA LEU A 1007 -3.45 -20.68 3.36
C LEU A 1007 -2.82 -21.15 2.05
N THR A 1008 -2.13 -20.25 1.36
CA THR A 1008 -1.33 -20.53 0.17
C THR A 1008 0.16 -20.33 0.47
N THR A 1009 0.98 -21.32 0.16
CA THR A 1009 2.44 -21.25 0.33
C THR A 1009 3.20 -21.52 -0.97
N LYS A 1010 4.45 -21.07 -1.05
CA LYS A 1010 5.37 -21.40 -2.14
C LYS A 1010 6.76 -21.77 -1.57
N GLY A 1011 7.44 -22.74 -2.17
CA GLY A 1011 8.78 -23.17 -1.79
C GLY A 1011 8.84 -23.86 -0.43
N ALA A 1012 7.74 -24.47 0.02
CA ALA A 1012 7.65 -25.14 1.31
C ALA A 1012 7.16 -26.58 1.18
N GLU A 1013 7.96 -27.55 1.64
CA GLU A 1013 7.57 -28.97 1.64
C GLU A 1013 6.32 -29.23 2.48
N THR A 1014 6.25 -28.59 3.65
CA THR A 1014 5.15 -28.65 4.61
C THR A 1014 4.54 -27.28 4.80
N LEU A 1015 3.25 -27.17 4.44
CA LEU A 1015 2.46 -25.93 4.57
C LEU A 1015 2.25 -25.60 6.05
N LEU A 1016 1.89 -26.62 6.83
CA LEU A 1016 1.46 -26.50 8.22
C LEU A 1016 1.94 -27.71 9.05
N THR A 1017 2.53 -27.46 10.22
CA THR A 1017 2.69 -28.43 11.31
C THR A 1017 1.75 -28.11 12.47
N VAL A 1018 1.18 -29.14 13.10
CA VAL A 1018 0.27 -29.01 14.25
C VAL A 1018 0.80 -29.91 15.37
N GLY A 1019 1.29 -29.28 16.44
CA GLY A 1019 2.11 -29.95 17.44
C GLY A 1019 3.35 -30.62 16.83
N ASN A 1020 3.81 -31.70 17.46
CA ASN A 1020 5.05 -32.39 17.09
C ASN A 1020 4.84 -33.60 16.16
N SER A 1021 3.60 -33.89 15.73
CA SER A 1021 3.25 -35.17 15.08
C SER A 1021 2.47 -35.07 13.77
N TRP A 1022 1.68 -34.01 13.55
CA TRP A 1022 0.91 -33.83 12.33
C TRP A 1022 1.52 -32.75 11.43
N SER A 1023 1.65 -33.08 10.15
CA SER A 1023 2.09 -32.17 9.08
C SER A 1023 1.17 -32.25 7.86
N VAL A 1024 1.02 -31.15 7.13
CA VAL A 1024 0.27 -31.07 5.87
C VAL A 1024 1.24 -30.76 4.71
N PRO A 1025 1.55 -31.74 3.83
CA PRO A 1025 2.50 -31.56 2.74
C PRO A 1025 1.89 -30.78 1.56
N TRP A 1026 2.76 -30.25 0.70
CA TRP A 1026 2.39 -29.48 -0.49
C TRP A 1026 1.71 -30.30 -1.59
N THR A 1027 2.17 -31.54 -1.82
CA THR A 1027 1.79 -32.37 -2.97
C THR A 1027 0.27 -32.55 -3.20
N PRO A 1028 -0.56 -32.90 -2.18
CA PRO A 1028 -2.01 -33.00 -2.37
C PRO A 1028 -2.71 -31.63 -2.48
N ASN A 1029 -2.02 -30.55 -2.10
CA ASN A 1029 -2.56 -29.19 -2.00
C ASN A 1029 -2.14 -28.28 -3.18
N LYS A 1030 -1.47 -28.81 -4.21
CA LYS A 1030 -1.03 -28.06 -5.40
C LYS A 1030 -2.11 -27.10 -5.93
N ASN A 1031 -1.67 -25.94 -6.39
CA ASN A 1031 -2.47 -24.88 -7.00
C ASN A 1031 -1.73 -24.31 -8.23
N ILE A 1032 -2.17 -23.19 -8.79
CA ILE A 1032 -1.64 -22.57 -10.02
C ILE A 1032 -0.14 -22.22 -10.03
N PHE A 1033 0.52 -22.17 -8.86
CA PHE A 1033 1.93 -21.78 -8.74
C PHE A 1033 2.58 -22.31 -7.46
N GLY A 1034 1.87 -22.20 -6.33
CA GLY A 1034 2.22 -22.81 -5.04
C GLY A 1034 1.20 -23.88 -4.63
N ALA A 1035 0.99 -24.06 -3.32
CA ALA A 1035 0.02 -25.02 -2.77
C ALA A 1035 -0.89 -24.37 -1.71
N THR A 1036 -2.18 -24.73 -1.70
CA THR A 1036 -3.23 -24.11 -0.90
C THR A 1036 -4.04 -25.10 -0.06
N ILE A 1037 -4.20 -24.81 1.22
CA ILE A 1037 -5.23 -25.38 2.11
C ILE A 1037 -6.43 -24.43 2.07
N GLY A 1038 -7.60 -24.93 1.66
CA GLY A 1038 -8.82 -24.12 1.58
C GLY A 1038 -9.42 -23.82 2.95
N LEU A 1039 -9.40 -24.79 3.86
CA LEU A 1039 -9.81 -24.63 5.26
C LEU A 1039 -9.00 -25.55 6.17
N TYR A 1040 -8.37 -24.99 7.20
CA TYR A 1040 -7.95 -25.73 8.38
C TYR A 1040 -8.76 -25.29 9.61
N GLN A 1041 -9.18 -26.28 10.40
CA GLN A 1041 -10.00 -26.12 11.59
C GLN A 1041 -9.44 -27.02 12.72
N SER A 1042 -9.06 -26.40 13.84
CA SER A 1042 -8.76 -27.10 15.10
C SER A 1042 -10.03 -27.71 15.74
N PRO A 1043 -9.89 -28.53 16.79
CA PRO A 1043 -10.90 -28.66 17.82
C PRO A 1043 -11.35 -27.29 18.39
N ALA A 1044 -12.48 -27.29 19.08
CA ALA A 1044 -12.99 -26.16 19.86
C ALA A 1044 -12.74 -26.40 21.37
#